data_AF-A0A5D8YY78-F1
#
_entry.id   AF-A0A5D8YY78-F1
#
_cell.length_a   1.000
_cell.length_b   1.000
_cell.length_c   1.000
_cell.angle_alpha   90.00
_cell.angle_beta   90.00
_cell.angle_gamma   90.00
#
_symmetry.space_group_name_H-M   'P 1'
#
loop_
_entity.id
_entity.type
_entity.pdbx_description
1 polymer ?
#
loop_
_entity_poly.entity_id
_entity_poly.type
_entity_poly.pdbx_seq_one_letter_code
_entity_poly.pdbx_strand_id
1 'polypeptide(L)'
;MKKNNLLYVMLLFLLPMIGSAQTFQDHFDYTPSETSGLEIQSSGKWVGTNSGIFVTEGSLPYSGLTGPGNKITLMGSADGAYSAFDPATTPYPDNVYYSFVFRVLTVPGSTEGDYFIRLNNGASATNIIVPIYIRASPTDNTKFNIGYGKRGLNQWLSYDLNPNTTYHVVVSYSTSDTDPNTADPSSPSHSVKLWLNPPLASFYSNYEPPYTLRTSGAATGNVTNTGAIKRVIIGHGNTNNQNMKLEIDEMRVGTTWSGMASLSLTEVAVGTYYIDSNDGNDNNDGLSIATAWKSLARVNSSVFKPGSKLLFKGGGIWNGQLAPLGSGESGNPIIIDKYGDSAKPLFDGNGIIANGVVKLFNQSFWEINNLEIVNDGSSDAERRGVEINASNFGLVQHIHLKNLEVHNIRGTIGGALSDKRSAGIYFTVSNDDAVATRYDDILVEGCLIYNCQNQGIVTNNEVSSSNYPGSANWNNRRITNLVIRNNVIHHISKNAMIIRLADGGLVEHNLCYETATGTTGNTIFSRSSRNTVFQYNEGYLNRALENGDFDGSLYDPDLNSPGTIWQYSYSHDNSDGLIVFCTDPRDDNVIARYNVSQNDKGDLVKINFEFTSAQIYNNTFYIGAGLKPAIIKEVENVAHTYTYQNNIVYNADANAVGNPRYIMFDDGKQNRTITNNIFYRTNLPSQINAGSNSTSDPLFVEPGTATTGLSTVGGYKLKPGSPALTTGIVIANNGGLDYFGNPVSASEAPNLGFYNGPGTNSALPVELTAFTGRKQFNGSYLTWQTASEQNNARFIIERSTDGNSFHELGDVKGAGNAARPLAYSFLDNNPYPGLNYYRLKQQDFDGTSVDFKTIVALDFTMARSGSTVQVYPNPAKDQVHVLLKDQGRQQLQATVYTMQGKQVHRSLINAADKDAALNVSTLYSGIYILEVRDALTLELLGSDRFVKR
;
A
#
# COMPACT_ATOMS: atom_id res chain seq x y z
N MET A 1 41.53 -51.18 14.31
CA MET A 1 40.73 -50.27 15.15
C MET A 1 40.61 -48.93 14.43
N LYS A 2 39.37 -48.55 14.12
CA LYS A 2 38.83 -47.22 13.79
C LYS A 2 39.55 -46.38 12.70
N LYS A 3 39.10 -46.58 11.45
CA LYS A 3 38.96 -45.54 10.42
C LYS A 3 37.46 -45.41 10.11
N ASN A 4 37.04 -44.20 9.73
CA ASN A 4 35.72 -43.79 9.23
C ASN A 4 34.69 -43.43 10.30
N ASN A 5 34.49 -42.12 10.51
CA ASN A 5 33.21 -41.44 10.70
C ASN A 5 33.46 -39.93 10.88
N LEU A 6 33.84 -39.25 9.79
CA LEU A 6 33.88 -37.80 9.69
C LEU A 6 33.39 -37.36 8.30
N LEU A 7 32.12 -37.64 8.03
CA LEU A 7 31.29 -37.09 6.95
C LEU A 7 29.84 -37.43 7.35
N TYR A 8 28.88 -36.51 7.16
CA TYR A 8 27.48 -36.53 7.64
C TYR A 8 27.15 -35.77 8.94
N VAL A 9 27.53 -34.49 9.05
CA VAL A 9 26.71 -33.48 9.77
C VAL A 9 26.96 -32.10 9.16
N MET A 10 26.56 -31.86 7.91
CA MET A 10 26.47 -30.49 7.35
C MET A 10 25.72 -30.49 6.00
N LEU A 11 24.44 -30.84 6.00
CA LEU A 11 23.52 -30.65 4.85
C LEU A 11 22.10 -31.04 5.27
N LEU A 12 21.46 -30.22 6.10
CA LEU A 12 20.03 -30.28 6.42
C LEU A 12 19.74 -29.10 7.35
N PHE A 13 19.55 -27.90 6.78
CA PHE A 13 18.81 -26.75 7.34
C PHE A 13 18.99 -25.57 6.39
N LEU A 14 18.28 -25.60 5.25
CA LEU A 14 18.01 -24.46 4.38
C LEU A 14 16.98 -24.91 3.34
N LEU A 15 15.71 -24.90 3.72
CA LEU A 15 14.57 -24.91 2.82
C LEU A 15 13.58 -23.88 3.39
N PRO A 16 13.46 -22.67 2.81
CA PRO A 16 12.35 -21.80 3.13
C PRO A 16 11.08 -22.40 2.49
N MET A 17 10.09 -22.73 3.31
CA MET A 17 8.75 -23.09 2.84
C MET A 17 8.10 -21.85 2.22
N ILE A 18 8.25 -21.70 0.90
CA ILE A 18 7.54 -20.70 0.10
C ILE A 18 6.15 -21.27 -0.22
N GLY A 19 5.10 -20.71 0.39
CA GLY A 19 3.72 -21.05 0.06
C GLY A 19 3.34 -20.47 -1.30
N SER A 20 3.13 -21.35 -2.28
CA SER A 20 2.73 -21.02 -3.65
C SER A 20 1.24 -20.75 -3.78
N ALA A 21 0.85 -19.63 -4.41
CA ALA A 21 -0.46 -19.53 -5.04
C ALA A 21 -0.38 -20.25 -6.40
N GLN A 22 -1.41 -21.02 -6.70
CA GLN A 22 -1.30 -22.15 -7.57
C GLN A 22 -2.20 -22.00 -8.82
N THR A 23 -1.68 -22.13 -10.04
CA THR A 23 -2.44 -22.00 -11.30
C THR A 23 -2.97 -23.34 -11.81
N PHE A 24 -4.26 -23.58 -11.69
CA PHE A 24 -4.90 -24.76 -12.23
C PHE A 24 -4.78 -24.78 -13.77
N GLN A 25 -4.10 -25.81 -14.28
CA GLN A 25 -4.15 -26.19 -15.69
C GLN A 25 -4.43 -27.68 -15.70
N ASP A 26 -5.62 -28.06 -16.16
CA ASP A 26 -5.96 -29.44 -16.45
C ASP A 26 -6.34 -29.61 -17.91
N HIS A 27 -6.03 -30.80 -18.42
CA HIS A 27 -6.44 -31.31 -19.72
C HIS A 27 -7.62 -32.27 -19.49
N PHE A 28 -8.75 -31.69 -19.06
CA PHE A 28 -10.05 -32.37 -19.02
C PHE A 28 -10.49 -32.72 -20.46
N ASP A 29 -9.87 -33.66 -21.17
CA ASP A 29 -10.32 -34.10 -22.50
C ASP A 29 -11.35 -35.22 -22.36
N TYR A 30 -12.63 -34.85 -22.23
CA TYR A 30 -13.74 -35.80 -22.31
C TYR A 30 -14.52 -35.57 -23.60
N THR A 31 -14.47 -36.49 -24.55
CA THR A 31 -15.42 -36.50 -25.66
C THR A 31 -16.67 -37.31 -25.27
N PRO A 32 -17.91 -36.82 -25.51
CA PRO A 32 -19.14 -37.57 -25.25
C PRO A 32 -19.35 -38.83 -26.11
N SER A 33 -18.39 -39.19 -26.96
CA SER A 33 -18.45 -40.36 -27.82
C SER A 33 -17.04 -40.94 -27.96
N GLU A 34 -16.95 -42.26 -27.80
CA GLU A 34 -15.79 -43.12 -28.02
C GLU A 34 -14.87 -43.39 -26.82
N THR A 35 -14.68 -44.69 -26.61
CA THR A 35 -13.74 -45.32 -25.69
C THR A 35 -12.31 -45.21 -26.21
N SER A 36 -11.61 -44.10 -25.96
CA SER A 36 -10.14 -43.94 -26.07
C SER A 36 -9.77 -42.49 -25.77
N GLY A 37 -8.80 -42.08 -24.96
CA GLY A 37 -7.79 -42.75 -24.13
C GLY A 37 -7.11 -41.65 -23.29
N LEU A 38 -6.78 -41.96 -22.03
CA LEU A 38 -6.04 -41.09 -21.11
C LEU A 38 -4.65 -41.70 -20.93
N GLU A 39 -3.62 -41.15 -21.59
CA GLU A 39 -2.24 -41.53 -21.27
C GLU A 39 -1.66 -40.57 -20.21
N ILE A 40 -1.53 -41.14 -19.00
CA ILE A 40 -0.77 -40.70 -17.81
C ILE A 40 -1.48 -39.58 -17.01
N GLN A 41 -2.29 -39.78 -15.97
CA GLN A 41 -2.33 -40.81 -14.90
C GLN A 41 -3.74 -41.42 -14.69
N SER A 42 -3.84 -42.74 -14.85
CA SER A 42 -4.85 -43.67 -14.29
C SER A 42 -6.33 -43.60 -14.76
N SER A 43 -6.54 -43.96 -16.03
CA SER A 43 -7.65 -44.80 -16.54
C SER A 43 -9.00 -44.79 -15.80
N GLY A 44 -9.81 -43.76 -16.04
CA GLY A 44 -11.24 -43.75 -15.73
C GLY A 44 -12.13 -44.06 -16.93
N LYS A 45 -13.24 -44.77 -16.71
CA LYS A 45 -14.32 -44.96 -17.68
C LYS A 45 -15.62 -44.43 -17.09
N TRP A 46 -16.43 -43.75 -17.89
CA TRP A 46 -17.82 -43.49 -17.55
C TRP A 46 -18.59 -44.82 -17.49
N VAL A 47 -19.36 -45.03 -16.43
CA VAL A 47 -20.21 -46.24 -16.25
C VAL A 47 -21.64 -45.81 -15.95
N GLY A 48 -22.63 -46.44 -16.62
CA GLY A 48 -24.06 -46.25 -16.31
C GLY A 48 -24.68 -44.95 -16.84
N THR A 49 -24.31 -44.48 -18.04
CA THR A 49 -24.74 -43.17 -18.56
C THR A 49 -26.25 -43.12 -18.85
N ASN A 50 -27.01 -42.42 -18.01
CA ASN A 50 -28.37 -41.97 -18.27
C ASN A 50 -28.44 -40.44 -18.34
N SER A 51 -29.51 -39.91 -18.93
CA SER A 51 -29.83 -38.50 -19.14
C SER A 51 -29.59 -37.64 -17.88
N GLY A 52 -28.56 -36.79 -17.89
CA GLY A 52 -28.27 -35.89 -16.75
C GLY A 52 -26.81 -35.50 -16.54
N ILE A 53 -25.83 -36.10 -17.22
CA ILE A 53 -24.43 -35.68 -17.18
C ILE A 53 -24.00 -35.22 -18.57
N PHE A 54 -23.47 -34.00 -18.66
CA PHE A 54 -23.06 -33.38 -19.92
C PHE A 54 -21.63 -32.88 -19.79
N VAL A 55 -20.78 -33.26 -20.73
CA VAL A 55 -19.47 -32.65 -20.86
C VAL A 55 -19.59 -31.53 -21.89
N THR A 56 -19.07 -30.35 -21.57
CA THR A 56 -19.05 -29.19 -22.45
C THR A 56 -17.65 -28.61 -22.54
N GLU A 57 -17.29 -28.12 -23.73
CA GLU A 57 -16.05 -27.39 -23.97
C GLU A 57 -15.96 -26.10 -23.14
N GLY A 58 -14.76 -25.80 -22.64
CA GLY A 58 -14.44 -24.65 -21.80
C GLY A 58 -14.33 -24.98 -20.30
N SER A 59 -13.46 -24.25 -19.60
CA SER A 59 -13.26 -24.37 -18.16
C SER A 59 -14.18 -23.47 -17.33
N LEU A 60 -14.35 -23.80 -16.05
CA LEU A 60 -15.01 -22.91 -15.09
C LEU A 60 -14.17 -21.64 -14.83
N PRO A 61 -14.77 -20.44 -14.79
CA PRO A 61 -14.06 -19.22 -14.44
C PRO A 61 -13.58 -19.25 -12.98
N TYR A 62 -12.27 -19.29 -12.75
CA TYR A 62 -11.63 -19.19 -11.44
C TYR A 62 -10.28 -18.49 -11.56
N SER A 63 -9.89 -17.72 -10.53
CA SER A 63 -8.58 -17.05 -10.53
C SER A 63 -7.46 -18.10 -10.56
N GLY A 64 -6.63 -18.06 -11.61
CA GLY A 64 -5.57 -19.03 -11.84
C GLY A 64 -5.95 -20.24 -12.72
N LEU A 65 -7.19 -20.32 -13.22
CA LEU A 65 -7.57 -21.28 -14.28
C LEU A 65 -7.37 -20.67 -15.67
N THR A 66 -6.54 -21.29 -16.50
CA THR A 66 -6.37 -20.92 -17.93
C THR A 66 -6.17 -22.16 -18.80
N GLY A 67 -7.03 -22.38 -19.81
CA GLY A 67 -6.85 -23.45 -20.80
C GLY A 67 -8.12 -23.83 -21.55
N PRO A 68 -8.03 -24.59 -22.66
CA PRO A 68 -9.16 -25.16 -23.39
C PRO A 68 -9.64 -26.49 -22.74
N GLY A 69 -9.90 -26.49 -21.43
CA GLY A 69 -10.40 -27.67 -20.72
C GLY A 69 -11.88 -27.95 -21.00
N ASN A 70 -12.41 -29.11 -20.58
CA ASN A 70 -13.85 -29.38 -20.57
C ASN A 70 -14.38 -29.37 -19.13
N LYS A 71 -15.61 -28.92 -18.93
CA LYS A 71 -16.32 -29.02 -17.63
C LYS A 71 -17.47 -30.02 -17.69
N ILE A 72 -17.82 -30.57 -16.53
CA ILE A 72 -18.94 -31.50 -16.37
C ILE A 72 -20.13 -30.76 -15.79
N THR A 73 -21.28 -30.81 -16.47
CA THR A 73 -22.57 -30.34 -15.97
C THR A 73 -23.42 -31.54 -15.52
N LEU A 74 -23.80 -31.54 -14.26
CA LEU A 74 -24.78 -32.45 -13.67
C LEU A 74 -26.16 -31.77 -13.66
N MET A 75 -27.18 -32.44 -14.19
CA MET A 75 -28.58 -32.00 -14.26
C MET A 75 -29.52 -33.12 -13.76
N GLY A 76 -30.42 -32.78 -12.82
CA GLY A 76 -31.45 -33.70 -12.33
C GLY A 76 -30.89 -34.93 -11.57
N SER A 77 -31.64 -36.03 -11.54
CA SER A 77 -31.19 -37.32 -11.01
C SER A 77 -30.38 -38.09 -12.05
N ALA A 78 -29.07 -38.27 -11.80
CA ALA A 78 -28.17 -38.94 -12.73
C ALA A 78 -27.36 -40.04 -12.02
N ASP A 79 -27.47 -41.28 -12.51
CA ASP A 79 -26.77 -42.46 -11.96
C ASP A 79 -25.39 -42.72 -12.61
N GLY A 80 -24.86 -41.74 -13.35
CA GLY A 80 -23.55 -41.86 -14.00
C GLY A 80 -22.40 -41.64 -13.01
N ALA A 81 -21.30 -42.38 -13.20
CA ALA A 81 -20.10 -42.28 -12.40
C ALA A 81 -18.85 -42.15 -13.28
N TYR A 82 -18.00 -41.17 -12.98
CA TYR A 82 -16.60 -41.12 -13.42
C TYR A 82 -15.71 -41.71 -12.32
N SER A 83 -14.69 -42.50 -12.65
CA SER A 83 -13.82 -43.20 -11.69
C SER A 83 -12.36 -42.87 -11.94
N ALA A 84 -11.69 -42.18 -11.03
CA ALA A 84 -10.22 -42.08 -11.02
C ALA A 84 -9.66 -43.13 -10.05
N PHE A 85 -8.84 -44.09 -10.52
CA PHE A 85 -7.96 -45.08 -9.83
C PHE A 85 -7.94 -46.46 -10.55
N ASP A 86 -6.76 -47.08 -10.72
CA ASP A 86 -6.57 -48.49 -11.15
C ASP A 86 -5.96 -49.35 -9.99
N PRO A 87 -6.66 -50.41 -9.52
CA PRO A 87 -6.23 -51.21 -8.37
C PRO A 87 -5.40 -52.43 -8.80
N ALA A 88 -4.08 -52.30 -8.91
CA ALA A 88 -3.26 -53.47 -9.25
C ALA A 88 -2.12 -53.84 -8.28
N THR A 89 -1.41 -52.93 -7.59
CA THR A 89 -0.11 -53.38 -6.99
C THR A 89 0.41 -52.75 -5.69
N THR A 90 -0.29 -51.85 -4.99
CA THR A 90 0.27 -51.22 -3.76
C THR A 90 -0.70 -51.15 -2.57
N PRO A 91 -0.21 -51.34 -1.32
CA PRO A 91 -0.99 -51.06 -0.12
C PRO A 91 -1.37 -49.57 -0.07
N TYR A 92 -2.61 -49.31 0.35
CA TYR A 92 -3.26 -48.01 0.17
C TYR A 92 -2.91 -47.03 1.29
N PRO A 93 -2.89 -45.72 1.01
CA PRO A 93 -2.45 -44.71 1.96
C PRO A 93 -3.48 -44.48 3.07
N ASP A 94 -2.99 -44.18 4.27
CA ASP A 94 -3.82 -43.82 5.42
C ASP A 94 -4.58 -42.50 5.22
N ASN A 95 -4.16 -41.68 4.23
CA ASN A 95 -4.71 -40.38 3.89
C ASN A 95 -5.00 -40.26 2.39
N VAL A 96 -6.16 -39.70 2.03
CA VAL A 96 -6.54 -39.36 0.66
C VAL A 96 -7.00 -37.91 0.62
N TYR A 97 -6.55 -37.18 -0.39
CA TYR A 97 -6.93 -35.81 -0.66
C TYR A 97 -7.54 -35.72 -2.06
N TYR A 98 -8.54 -34.88 -2.25
CA TYR A 98 -9.07 -34.53 -3.56
C TYR A 98 -9.58 -33.10 -3.58
N SER A 99 -9.56 -32.46 -4.74
CA SER A 99 -9.97 -31.07 -4.92
C SER A 99 -10.65 -30.88 -6.25
N PHE A 100 -11.51 -29.89 -6.38
CA PHE A 100 -12.25 -29.58 -7.60
C PHE A 100 -12.77 -28.15 -7.52
N VAL A 101 -13.00 -27.51 -8.66
CA VAL A 101 -13.81 -26.29 -8.71
C VAL A 101 -15.24 -26.63 -9.08
N PHE A 102 -16.20 -25.92 -8.50
CA PHE A 102 -17.61 -26.13 -8.81
C PHE A 102 -18.41 -24.84 -8.83
N ARG A 103 -19.53 -24.88 -9.56
CA ARG A 103 -20.50 -23.79 -9.67
C ARG A 103 -21.93 -24.33 -9.69
N VAL A 104 -22.77 -23.84 -8.80
CA VAL A 104 -24.20 -24.19 -8.76
C VAL A 104 -24.97 -23.20 -9.62
N LEU A 105 -25.56 -23.67 -10.71
CA LEU A 105 -26.36 -22.85 -11.62
C LEU A 105 -27.82 -22.77 -11.20
N THR A 106 -28.33 -23.83 -10.58
CA THR A 106 -29.71 -23.87 -10.06
C THR A 106 -29.71 -24.45 -8.66
N VAL A 107 -30.25 -23.66 -7.73
CA VAL A 107 -30.31 -24.00 -6.30
C VAL A 107 -31.15 -25.28 -6.12
N PRO A 108 -30.71 -26.23 -5.29
CA PRO A 108 -31.50 -27.42 -5.02
C PRO A 108 -32.86 -27.07 -4.40
N GLY A 109 -33.89 -27.88 -4.65
CA GLY A 109 -35.24 -27.64 -4.12
C GLY A 109 -35.47 -28.16 -2.70
N SER A 110 -34.57 -29.01 -2.20
CA SER A 110 -34.69 -29.70 -0.91
C SER A 110 -33.58 -29.32 0.08
N THR A 111 -33.95 -29.20 1.36
CA THR A 111 -33.03 -28.97 2.50
C THR A 111 -32.45 -30.27 3.08
N GLU A 112 -32.92 -31.44 2.65
CA GLU A 112 -32.44 -32.75 3.14
C GLU A 112 -31.01 -33.08 2.67
N GLY A 113 -30.59 -32.50 1.54
CA GLY A 113 -29.26 -32.66 0.99
C GLY A 113 -29.07 -33.90 0.11
N ASP A 114 -28.36 -33.71 -1.00
CA ASP A 114 -28.02 -34.75 -1.96
C ASP A 114 -26.52 -34.79 -2.23
N TYR A 115 -25.94 -35.97 -2.43
CA TYR A 115 -24.51 -36.06 -2.70
C TYR A 115 -24.22 -35.87 -4.18
N PHE A 116 -23.07 -35.28 -4.50
CA PHE A 116 -22.61 -35.10 -5.88
C PHE A 116 -21.19 -35.64 -6.13
N ILE A 117 -20.41 -35.88 -5.06
CA ILE A 117 -19.09 -36.53 -5.11
C ILE A 117 -18.98 -37.50 -3.93
N ARG A 118 -18.28 -38.63 -4.12
CA ARG A 118 -17.98 -39.62 -3.07
C ARG A 118 -16.71 -40.42 -3.33
N LEU A 119 -16.14 -41.01 -2.30
CA LEU A 119 -15.12 -42.07 -2.39
C LEU A 119 -15.78 -43.47 -2.33
N ASN A 120 -15.09 -44.49 -2.83
CA ASN A 120 -15.57 -45.88 -2.81
C ASN A 120 -14.39 -46.86 -2.58
N ASN A 121 -14.59 -47.92 -1.80
CA ASN A 121 -13.59 -48.97 -1.49
C ASN A 121 -13.71 -50.26 -2.33
N GLY A 122 -14.59 -50.32 -3.34
CA GLY A 122 -14.88 -51.55 -4.08
C GLY A 122 -15.43 -51.34 -5.50
N ALA A 123 -15.77 -52.45 -6.17
CA ALA A 123 -16.33 -52.45 -7.52
C ALA A 123 -17.84 -52.13 -7.57
N SER A 124 -18.55 -52.24 -6.45
CA SER A 124 -20.01 -51.99 -6.33
C SER A 124 -20.31 -50.52 -5.99
N ALA A 125 -21.37 -49.96 -6.59
CA ALA A 125 -21.86 -48.59 -6.35
C ALA A 125 -22.44 -48.35 -4.95
N THR A 126 -22.60 -49.41 -4.14
CA THR A 126 -23.23 -49.36 -2.80
C THR A 126 -22.26 -49.02 -1.66
N ASN A 127 -20.95 -49.07 -1.90
CA ASN A 127 -19.93 -48.85 -0.86
C ASN A 127 -19.46 -47.39 -0.85
N ILE A 128 -20.26 -46.51 -0.26
CA ILE A 128 -20.01 -45.06 -0.22
C ILE A 128 -19.12 -44.71 0.98
N ILE A 129 -18.02 -44.00 0.72
CA ILE A 129 -17.12 -43.40 1.70
C ILE A 129 -17.06 -41.89 1.42
N VAL A 130 -17.14 -41.05 2.44
CA VAL A 130 -17.03 -39.57 2.33
C VAL A 130 -17.89 -38.97 1.19
N PRO A 131 -19.22 -38.93 1.31
CA PRO A 131 -20.04 -38.19 0.36
C PRO A 131 -19.99 -36.69 0.66
N ILE A 132 -19.82 -35.89 -0.39
CA ILE A 132 -19.99 -34.43 -0.36
C ILE A 132 -21.40 -34.09 -0.82
N TYR A 133 -22.12 -33.37 0.02
CA TYR A 133 -23.53 -33.04 -0.13
C TYR A 133 -23.74 -31.59 -0.50
N ILE A 134 -24.88 -31.34 -1.15
CA ILE A 134 -25.41 -30.02 -1.45
C ILE A 134 -26.91 -29.98 -1.15
N ARG A 135 -27.41 -28.86 -0.62
CA ARG A 135 -28.83 -28.64 -0.31
C ARG A 135 -29.28 -27.20 -0.58
N ALA A 136 -30.59 -26.98 -0.65
CA ALA A 136 -31.18 -25.65 -0.46
C ALA A 136 -30.77 -25.13 0.91
N SER A 137 -30.43 -23.84 1.00
CA SER A 137 -30.23 -23.25 2.32
C SER A 137 -31.52 -23.32 3.15
N PRO A 138 -31.43 -23.68 4.44
CA PRO A 138 -32.57 -23.68 5.34
C PRO A 138 -33.04 -22.26 5.70
N THR A 139 -32.20 -21.24 5.47
CA THR A 139 -32.44 -19.84 5.84
C THR A 139 -32.77 -18.95 4.64
N ASP A 140 -32.38 -19.34 3.43
CA ASP A 140 -32.57 -18.57 2.19
C ASP A 140 -32.70 -19.52 0.99
N ASN A 141 -33.93 -19.69 0.49
CA ASN A 141 -34.20 -20.60 -0.63
C ASN A 141 -33.59 -20.14 -1.98
N THR A 142 -32.95 -18.96 -2.03
CA THR A 142 -32.18 -18.48 -3.19
C THR A 142 -30.70 -18.88 -3.14
N LYS A 143 -30.28 -19.56 -2.06
CA LYS A 143 -28.90 -19.98 -1.80
C LYS A 143 -28.80 -21.47 -1.49
N PHE A 144 -27.58 -21.98 -1.40
CA PHE A 144 -27.32 -23.40 -1.12
C PHE A 144 -26.30 -23.59 0.00
N ASN A 145 -26.30 -24.76 0.66
CA ASN A 145 -25.18 -25.18 1.51
C ASN A 145 -24.47 -26.38 0.89
N ILE A 146 -23.18 -26.50 1.20
CA ILE A 146 -22.37 -27.70 0.97
C ILE A 146 -22.01 -28.33 2.33
N GLY A 147 -21.84 -29.65 2.35
CA GLY A 147 -21.52 -30.40 3.55
C GLY A 147 -20.95 -31.77 3.25
N TYR A 148 -20.73 -32.57 4.28
CA TYR A 148 -20.31 -33.96 4.16
C TYR A 148 -20.97 -34.80 5.27
N GLY A 149 -21.06 -36.12 5.12
CA GLY A 149 -21.63 -36.98 6.17
C GLY A 149 -22.38 -38.20 5.63
N LYS A 150 -23.49 -38.60 6.26
CA LYS A 150 -24.40 -39.64 5.75
C LYS A 150 -25.77 -39.03 5.55
N ARG A 151 -26.52 -39.47 4.53
CA ARG A 151 -27.91 -39.06 4.28
C ARG A 151 -28.72 -39.01 5.59
N GLY A 152 -29.21 -37.82 5.97
CA GLY A 152 -29.96 -37.55 7.20
C GLY A 152 -29.12 -37.18 8.45
N LEU A 153 -27.80 -37.34 8.39
CA LEU A 153 -26.80 -37.02 9.42
C LEU A 153 -25.59 -36.34 8.75
N ASN A 154 -25.84 -35.20 8.13
CA ASN A 154 -24.84 -34.40 7.42
C ASN A 154 -24.32 -33.28 8.31
N GLN A 155 -23.01 -33.02 8.22
CA GLN A 155 -22.41 -31.79 8.72
C GLN A 155 -22.37 -30.78 7.59
N TRP A 156 -23.07 -29.69 7.81
CA TRP A 156 -23.20 -28.59 6.87
C TRP A 156 -22.26 -27.47 7.26
N LEU A 157 -21.75 -26.75 6.26
CA LEU A 157 -21.21 -25.43 6.54
C LEU A 157 -22.29 -24.57 7.19
N SER A 158 -21.89 -23.73 8.13
CA SER A 158 -22.79 -22.88 8.91
C SER A 158 -23.34 -21.67 8.14
N TYR A 159 -23.09 -21.58 6.83
CA TYR A 159 -23.40 -20.42 6.01
C TYR A 159 -23.81 -20.78 4.57
N ASP A 160 -24.52 -19.85 3.97
CA ASP A 160 -25.14 -19.98 2.66
C ASP A 160 -24.22 -19.50 1.53
N LEU A 161 -24.12 -20.31 0.47
CA LEU A 161 -23.35 -20.06 -0.73
C LEU A 161 -24.23 -19.50 -1.85
N ASN A 162 -23.69 -18.57 -2.62
CA ASN A 162 -24.39 -17.94 -3.73
C ASN A 162 -24.31 -18.82 -4.99
N PRO A 163 -25.43 -19.06 -5.71
CA PRO A 163 -25.40 -19.67 -7.02
C PRO A 163 -24.60 -18.80 -8.02
N ASN A 164 -24.16 -19.39 -9.13
CA ASN A 164 -23.34 -18.79 -10.19
C ASN A 164 -21.94 -18.31 -9.78
N THR A 165 -21.56 -18.46 -8.51
CA THR A 165 -20.20 -18.26 -8.03
C THR A 165 -19.40 -19.55 -8.19
N THR A 166 -18.16 -19.45 -8.69
CA THR A 166 -17.23 -20.59 -8.74
C THR A 166 -16.47 -20.69 -7.42
N TYR A 167 -16.45 -21.87 -6.83
CA TYR A 167 -15.70 -22.15 -5.61
C TYR A 167 -14.70 -23.27 -5.87
N HIS A 168 -13.49 -23.16 -5.31
CA HIS A 168 -12.55 -24.27 -5.23
C HIS A 168 -12.75 -25.01 -3.91
N VAL A 169 -13.00 -26.32 -3.98
CA VAL A 169 -13.19 -27.20 -2.83
C VAL A 169 -11.99 -28.12 -2.70
N VAL A 170 -11.50 -28.29 -1.48
CA VAL A 170 -10.53 -29.33 -1.14
C VAL A 170 -11.15 -30.22 -0.07
N VAL A 171 -10.91 -31.53 -0.15
CA VAL A 171 -11.35 -32.51 0.83
C VAL A 171 -10.17 -33.38 1.23
N SER A 172 -9.98 -33.61 2.53
CA SER A 172 -9.08 -34.65 3.05
C SER A 172 -9.87 -35.72 3.77
N TYR A 173 -9.40 -36.95 3.65
CA TYR A 173 -9.88 -38.11 4.37
C TYR A 173 -8.72 -38.87 5.01
N SER A 174 -8.86 -39.28 6.27
CA SER A 174 -7.89 -40.14 6.97
C SER A 174 -8.56 -41.34 7.60
N THR A 175 -7.85 -42.46 7.63
CA THR A 175 -8.25 -43.74 8.27
C THR A 175 -7.52 -44.01 9.59
N SER A 176 -6.60 -43.12 10.01
CA SER A 176 -5.62 -43.37 11.07
C SER A 176 -5.76 -42.49 12.32
N ASP A 177 -6.85 -41.74 12.47
CA ASP A 177 -7.03 -40.91 13.67
C ASP A 177 -7.35 -41.84 14.86
N THR A 178 -6.67 -41.69 15.99
CA THR A 178 -7.08 -42.31 17.26
C THR A 178 -8.05 -41.37 17.96
N ASP A 179 -9.31 -41.78 18.17
CA ASP A 179 -10.27 -41.00 18.94
C ASP A 179 -9.83 -40.94 20.42
N PRO A 180 -9.46 -39.77 20.98
CA PRO A 180 -9.05 -39.66 22.38
C PRO A 180 -10.19 -39.93 23.37
N ASN A 181 -11.44 -40.06 22.90
CA ASN A 181 -12.64 -40.23 23.73
C ASN A 181 -13.25 -41.65 23.68
N THR A 182 -12.72 -42.58 22.88
CA THR A 182 -13.17 -43.98 22.90
C THR A 182 -12.05 -44.88 23.42
N ALA A 183 -12.33 -45.57 24.53
CA ALA A 183 -11.42 -46.52 25.17
C ALA A 183 -11.30 -47.85 24.39
N ASP A 184 -11.62 -47.87 23.09
CA ASP A 184 -11.62 -49.08 22.26
C ASP A 184 -10.60 -48.96 21.11
N PRO A 185 -9.38 -49.50 21.26
CA PRO A 185 -8.35 -49.50 20.23
C PRO A 185 -8.64 -50.45 19.05
N SER A 186 -9.83 -51.08 18.97
CA SER A 186 -10.19 -52.05 17.92
C SER A 186 -11.07 -51.49 16.77
N SER A 187 -11.49 -50.21 16.84
CA SER A 187 -12.30 -49.56 15.80
C SER A 187 -11.49 -48.47 15.07
N PRO A 188 -11.23 -48.58 13.75
CA PRO A 188 -10.55 -47.53 13.01
C PRO A 188 -11.44 -46.27 12.98
N SER A 189 -10.94 -45.15 13.52
CA SER A 189 -11.65 -43.88 13.48
C SER A 189 -11.25 -43.11 12.21
N HIS A 190 -12.26 -42.71 11.44
CA HIS A 190 -12.06 -42.03 10.16
C HIS A 190 -12.33 -40.52 10.34
N SER A 191 -11.57 -39.67 9.67
CA SER A 191 -11.78 -38.22 9.68
C SER A 191 -11.96 -37.66 8.26
N VAL A 192 -12.79 -36.62 8.13
CA VAL A 192 -13.04 -35.88 6.89
C VAL A 192 -12.89 -34.40 7.19
N LYS A 193 -12.19 -33.66 6.32
CA LYS A 193 -12.13 -32.20 6.34
C LYS A 193 -12.50 -31.65 4.97
N LEU A 194 -13.18 -30.50 4.94
CA LEU A 194 -13.62 -29.82 3.73
C LEU A 194 -13.25 -28.33 3.78
N TRP A 195 -12.75 -27.79 2.67
CA TRP A 195 -12.24 -26.42 2.56
C TRP A 195 -12.72 -25.72 1.28
N LEU A 196 -12.79 -24.37 1.29
CA LEU A 196 -13.31 -23.53 0.20
C LEU A 196 -12.43 -22.28 -0.09
N ASN A 197 -12.30 -21.87 -1.37
CA ASN A 197 -11.60 -20.65 -1.82
C ASN A 197 -12.34 -19.97 -3.01
N PRO A 198 -12.55 -18.63 -3.06
CA PRO A 198 -12.17 -17.58 -2.09
C PRO A 198 -12.75 -17.86 -0.71
N PRO A 199 -11.97 -17.67 0.36
CA PRO A 199 -12.54 -17.75 1.70
C PRO A 199 -13.48 -16.56 1.87
N LEU A 200 -14.69 -16.83 2.36
CA LEU A 200 -15.69 -15.79 2.54
C LEU A 200 -15.30 -14.90 3.73
N ALA A 201 -15.52 -13.60 3.56
CA ALA A 201 -14.98 -12.45 4.29
C ALA A 201 -15.18 -12.37 5.83
N SER A 202 -15.50 -13.47 6.52
CA SER A 202 -15.75 -13.45 7.98
C SER A 202 -14.86 -14.35 8.84
N PHE A 203 -13.96 -15.19 8.31
CA PHE A 203 -13.15 -16.07 9.18
C PHE A 203 -11.76 -16.38 8.62
N TYR A 204 -10.71 -15.80 9.22
CA TYR A 204 -9.31 -16.14 8.95
C TYR A 204 -8.50 -16.22 10.25
N SER A 205 -7.91 -17.39 10.52
CA SER A 205 -6.68 -17.54 11.31
C SER A 205 -5.92 -18.77 10.78
N ASN A 206 -4.60 -18.70 10.82
CA ASN A 206 -3.68 -19.40 9.92
C ASN A 206 -3.21 -20.75 10.48
N TYR A 207 -3.44 -21.88 9.78
CA TYR A 207 -2.63 -23.12 9.63
C TYR A 207 -3.51 -24.25 9.08
N GLU A 208 -3.21 -24.78 7.89
CA GLU A 208 -4.24 -25.47 7.07
C GLU A 208 -5.52 -24.59 6.98
N PRO A 209 -6.48 -24.84 6.09
CA PRO A 209 -7.68 -24.02 6.10
C PRO A 209 -8.49 -24.35 7.37
N PRO A 210 -9.07 -23.35 8.07
CA PRO A 210 -9.39 -23.41 9.50
C PRO A 210 -10.71 -24.12 9.74
N TYR A 211 -10.76 -25.43 9.55
CA TYR A 211 -11.76 -26.24 10.23
C TYR A 211 -11.35 -27.72 10.28
N THR A 212 -11.17 -28.24 11.49
CA THR A 212 -11.33 -29.67 11.75
C THR A 212 -12.67 -29.83 12.45
N LEU A 213 -13.68 -30.32 11.74
CA LEU A 213 -14.81 -30.94 12.43
C LEU A 213 -14.36 -32.32 12.88
N ARG A 214 -13.99 -32.42 14.16
CA ARG A 214 -13.79 -33.71 14.82
C ARG A 214 -15.15 -34.19 15.29
N THR A 215 -15.60 -35.35 14.85
CA THR A 215 -16.63 -36.08 15.59
C THR A 215 -16.03 -37.30 16.23
N SER A 216 -16.02 -37.31 17.57
CA SER A 216 -16.19 -38.55 18.31
C SER A 216 -17.69 -38.89 18.24
N GLY A 217 -18.05 -39.81 17.34
CA GLY A 217 -19.44 -40.30 17.21
C GLY A 217 -19.91 -40.48 15.77
N ALA A 218 -19.84 -41.73 15.30
CA ALA A 218 -20.70 -42.36 14.28
C ALA A 218 -21.27 -41.46 13.14
N ALA A 219 -20.43 -40.82 12.34
CA ALA A 219 -20.83 -40.29 11.02
C ALA A 219 -20.55 -41.29 9.87
N THR A 220 -19.94 -42.44 10.15
CA THR A 220 -19.56 -43.47 9.16
C THR A 220 -20.55 -44.63 9.12
N GLY A 221 -21.81 -44.35 8.81
CA GLY A 221 -22.85 -45.38 8.78
C GLY A 221 -22.83 -46.35 7.59
N ASN A 222 -21.65 -46.80 7.11
CA ASN A 222 -21.44 -47.93 6.18
C ASN A 222 -19.98 -48.42 6.06
N VAL A 223 -19.06 -48.08 6.97
CA VAL A 223 -17.68 -48.60 6.90
C VAL A 223 -17.57 -49.86 7.76
N THR A 224 -18.12 -50.98 7.27
CA THR A 224 -17.82 -52.32 7.82
C THR A 224 -16.60 -52.95 7.17
N ASN A 225 -15.94 -52.27 6.21
CA ASN A 225 -14.82 -52.82 5.47
C ASN A 225 -13.60 -51.92 5.55
N THR A 226 -12.55 -52.47 6.15
CA THR A 226 -11.14 -52.07 6.18
C THR A 226 -10.48 -52.04 4.79
N GLY A 227 -11.27 -51.84 3.74
CA GLY A 227 -10.79 -51.79 2.36
C GLY A 227 -10.28 -50.40 2.00
N ALA A 228 -9.02 -50.34 1.61
CA ALA A 228 -8.46 -49.45 0.60
C ALA A 228 -9.45 -48.60 -0.24
N ILE A 229 -9.27 -47.28 -0.30
CA ILE A 229 -10.00 -46.42 -1.25
C ILE A 229 -9.60 -46.81 -2.67
N LYS A 230 -10.60 -47.14 -3.50
CA LYS A 230 -10.39 -47.61 -4.87
C LYS A 230 -10.89 -46.68 -5.94
N ARG A 231 -11.79 -45.72 -5.67
CA ARG A 231 -12.40 -44.80 -6.67
C ARG A 231 -12.82 -43.48 -6.03
N VAL A 232 -12.65 -42.37 -6.75
CA VAL A 232 -13.46 -41.15 -6.57
C VAL A 232 -14.59 -41.19 -7.60
N ILE A 233 -15.83 -40.94 -7.17
CA ILE A 233 -17.04 -40.98 -8.01
C ILE A 233 -17.69 -39.61 -8.01
N ILE A 234 -17.86 -39.04 -9.20
CA ILE A 234 -18.70 -37.86 -9.46
C ILE A 234 -20.06 -38.38 -9.96
N GLY A 235 -21.15 -38.04 -9.27
CA GLY A 235 -22.50 -38.52 -9.59
C GLY A 235 -23.52 -38.27 -8.47
N HIS A 236 -24.81 -38.40 -8.78
CA HIS A 236 -25.93 -38.03 -7.89
C HIS A 236 -26.46 -39.22 -7.06
N GLY A 237 -27.13 -38.95 -5.93
CA GLY A 237 -27.77 -39.96 -5.07
C GLY A 237 -29.25 -39.81 -4.75
N ASN A 238 -30.11 -40.33 -5.64
CA ASN A 238 -31.52 -40.62 -5.38
C ASN A 238 -32.50 -39.42 -5.21
N THR A 239 -33.19 -39.12 -6.32
CA THR A 239 -34.53 -38.54 -6.59
C THR A 239 -35.05 -37.24 -5.96
N ASN A 240 -34.49 -36.67 -4.88
CA ASN A 240 -35.16 -35.56 -4.17
C ASN A 240 -34.80 -34.14 -4.69
N ASN A 241 -33.80 -34.00 -5.57
CA ASN A 241 -33.35 -32.72 -6.14
C ASN A 241 -33.39 -32.68 -7.68
N GLN A 242 -34.56 -32.96 -8.26
CA GLN A 242 -34.79 -33.04 -9.72
C GLN A 242 -34.43 -31.76 -10.52
N ASN A 243 -34.25 -30.62 -9.85
CA ASN A 243 -34.00 -29.31 -10.50
C ASN A 243 -32.55 -28.80 -10.32
N MET A 244 -31.66 -29.56 -9.67
CA MET A 244 -30.30 -29.11 -9.44
C MET A 244 -29.49 -29.11 -10.74
N LYS A 245 -28.78 -28.00 -10.98
CA LYS A 245 -27.78 -27.89 -12.06
C LYS A 245 -26.44 -27.45 -11.47
N LEU A 246 -25.42 -28.28 -11.63
CA LEU A 246 -24.10 -28.14 -11.01
C LEU A 246 -23.02 -28.36 -12.06
N GLU A 247 -22.08 -27.43 -12.18
CA GLU A 247 -20.88 -27.60 -13.00
C GLU A 247 -19.67 -27.94 -12.11
N ILE A 248 -18.84 -28.88 -12.55
CA ILE A 248 -17.61 -29.34 -11.88
C ILE A 248 -16.48 -29.35 -12.89
N ASP A 249 -15.29 -28.93 -12.46
CA ASP A 249 -14.08 -28.88 -13.27
C ASP A 249 -12.84 -29.09 -12.36
N GLU A 250 -11.68 -29.40 -12.95
CA GLU A 250 -10.36 -29.42 -12.29
C GLU A 250 -10.25 -30.35 -11.07
N MET A 251 -10.80 -31.57 -11.22
CA MET A 251 -10.76 -32.63 -10.21
C MET A 251 -9.35 -33.23 -10.09
N ARG A 252 -8.72 -33.07 -8.93
CA ARG A 252 -7.42 -33.66 -8.58
C ARG A 252 -7.58 -34.64 -7.44
N VAL A 253 -6.74 -35.67 -7.42
CA VAL A 253 -6.73 -36.70 -6.36
C VAL A 253 -5.29 -37.06 -6.03
N GLY A 254 -4.95 -37.11 -4.74
CA GLY A 254 -3.61 -37.35 -4.25
C GLY A 254 -3.59 -38.05 -2.90
N THR A 255 -2.46 -38.66 -2.55
CA THR A 255 -2.26 -39.37 -1.28
C THR A 255 -1.48 -38.55 -0.25
N THR A 256 -1.01 -37.36 -0.66
CA THR A 256 -0.35 -36.36 0.15
C THR A 256 -0.88 -34.99 -0.22
N TRP A 257 -0.84 -34.04 0.73
CA TRP A 257 -1.17 -32.64 0.44
C TRP A 257 -0.31 -32.07 -0.70
N SER A 258 0.99 -32.38 -0.73
CA SER A 258 1.90 -31.98 -1.80
C SER A 258 1.53 -32.55 -3.18
N GLY A 259 0.92 -33.74 -3.24
CA GLY A 259 0.42 -34.34 -4.48
C GLY A 259 -0.86 -33.68 -5.00
N MET A 260 -1.60 -32.96 -4.15
CA MET A 260 -2.70 -32.07 -4.54
C MET A 260 -2.21 -30.67 -4.91
N ALA A 261 -1.16 -30.24 -4.23
CA ALA A 261 -0.55 -28.92 -4.31
C ALA A 261 0.60 -28.83 -5.32
N SER A 262 0.74 -29.74 -6.29
CA SER A 262 1.69 -29.54 -7.38
C SER A 262 1.08 -28.60 -8.41
N LEU A 263 1.19 -27.32 -8.14
CA LEU A 263 1.12 -26.28 -9.15
C LEU A 263 2.53 -25.76 -9.28
N SER A 264 3.07 -25.87 -10.50
CA SER A 264 4.43 -25.45 -10.78
C SER A 264 4.48 -23.94 -10.69
N LEU A 265 4.79 -23.42 -9.50
CA LEU A 265 5.36 -22.09 -9.42
C LEU A 265 6.54 -22.05 -10.37
N THR A 266 6.53 -21.06 -11.23
CA THR A 266 7.73 -20.77 -12.01
C THR A 266 8.55 -19.82 -11.17
N GLU A 267 9.61 -20.36 -10.59
CA GLU A 267 10.68 -19.52 -10.10
C GLU A 267 11.30 -18.81 -11.30
N VAL A 268 11.26 -17.47 -11.29
CA VAL A 268 11.82 -16.68 -12.38
C VAL A 268 13.21 -16.20 -12.01
N ALA A 269 14.09 -16.08 -13.00
CA ALA A 269 15.44 -15.57 -12.79
C ALA A 269 15.41 -14.14 -12.22
N VAL A 270 16.53 -13.70 -11.65
CA VAL A 270 16.69 -12.27 -11.35
C VAL A 270 16.67 -11.50 -12.66
N GLY A 271 15.82 -10.48 -12.77
CA GLY A 271 15.69 -9.72 -14.01
C GLY A 271 14.65 -8.60 -13.94
N THR A 272 14.59 -7.82 -15.02
CA THR A 272 13.55 -6.81 -15.23
C THR A 272 12.47 -7.40 -16.12
N TYR A 273 11.27 -7.52 -15.58
CA TYR A 273 10.08 -8.04 -16.24
C TYR A 273 9.18 -6.89 -16.67
N TYR A 274 8.75 -6.88 -17.92
CA TYR A 274 7.85 -5.90 -18.50
C TYR A 274 6.44 -6.48 -18.63
N ILE A 275 5.44 -5.72 -18.22
CA ILE A 275 4.03 -6.13 -18.25
C ILE A 275 3.20 -5.07 -18.99
N ASP A 276 2.48 -5.51 -20.02
CA ASP A 276 1.70 -4.66 -20.93
C ASP A 276 0.29 -5.25 -21.12
N SER A 277 -0.73 -4.59 -20.55
CA SER A 277 -2.13 -5.04 -20.63
C SER A 277 -2.65 -5.10 -22.07
N ASN A 278 -2.10 -4.30 -22.98
CA ASN A 278 -2.60 -4.15 -24.34
C ASN A 278 -1.84 -5.07 -25.30
N ASP A 279 -0.52 -4.94 -25.35
CA ASP A 279 0.32 -5.59 -26.38
C ASP A 279 1.10 -6.81 -25.85
N GLY A 280 1.09 -7.07 -24.53
CA GLY A 280 1.80 -8.19 -23.92
C GLY A 280 1.19 -9.56 -24.21
N ASN A 281 1.96 -10.62 -23.97
CA ASN A 281 1.55 -12.02 -24.08
C ASN A 281 2.23 -12.87 -22.99
N ASP A 282 1.47 -13.66 -22.24
CA ASP A 282 2.00 -14.46 -21.12
C ASP A 282 2.87 -15.66 -21.55
N ASN A 283 2.87 -16.00 -22.85
CA ASN A 283 3.83 -16.94 -23.43
C ASN A 283 5.22 -16.33 -23.68
N ASN A 284 5.35 -15.00 -23.53
CA ASN A 284 6.64 -14.34 -23.67
C ASN A 284 7.53 -14.55 -22.43
N ASP A 285 8.83 -14.28 -22.58
CA ASP A 285 9.78 -14.34 -21.46
C ASP A 285 9.62 -13.18 -20.45
N GLY A 286 9.00 -12.06 -20.87
CA GLY A 286 8.82 -10.87 -20.05
C GLY A 286 10.06 -9.98 -19.96
N LEU A 287 11.20 -10.36 -20.56
CA LEU A 287 12.51 -9.75 -20.29
C LEU A 287 12.81 -8.49 -21.13
N SER A 288 11.90 -8.12 -22.02
CA SER A 288 11.98 -6.90 -22.83
C SER A 288 10.60 -6.30 -23.06
N ILE A 289 10.54 -5.01 -23.43
CA ILE A 289 9.27 -4.37 -23.82
C ILE A 289 8.60 -5.10 -25.00
N ALA A 290 9.38 -5.60 -25.96
CA ALA A 290 8.86 -6.30 -27.13
C ALA A 290 8.32 -7.71 -26.81
N THR A 291 8.77 -8.29 -25.69
CA THR A 291 8.37 -9.61 -25.20
C THR A 291 7.74 -9.50 -23.81
N ALA A 292 6.97 -8.43 -23.57
CA ALA A 292 6.31 -8.20 -22.29
C ALA A 292 5.26 -9.29 -21.99
N TRP A 293 5.08 -9.60 -20.70
CA TRP A 293 3.92 -10.34 -20.21
C TRP A 293 2.66 -9.48 -20.30
N LYS A 294 1.48 -10.11 -20.15
CA LYS A 294 0.19 -9.43 -20.27
C LYS A 294 -0.51 -9.26 -18.93
N SER A 295 -0.63 -10.35 -18.16
CA SER A 295 -1.66 -10.46 -17.12
C SER A 295 -1.12 -10.42 -15.70
N LEU A 296 -2.00 -10.05 -14.75
CA LEU A 296 -1.74 -10.23 -13.32
C LEU A 296 -1.59 -11.70 -12.95
N ALA A 297 -2.28 -12.62 -13.66
CA ALA A 297 -2.17 -14.05 -13.39
C ALA A 297 -0.75 -14.57 -13.62
N ARG A 298 -0.06 -14.09 -14.67
CA ARG A 298 1.34 -14.43 -14.92
C ARG A 298 2.27 -13.89 -13.83
N VAL A 299 2.03 -12.66 -13.37
CA VAL A 299 2.79 -12.04 -12.29
C VAL A 299 2.57 -12.78 -10.96
N ASN A 300 1.32 -13.05 -10.58
CA ASN A 300 0.95 -13.67 -9.31
C ASN A 300 1.36 -15.14 -9.20
N SER A 301 1.60 -15.81 -10.32
CA SER A 301 2.10 -17.20 -10.37
C SER A 301 3.63 -17.31 -10.43
N SER A 302 4.33 -16.18 -10.49
CA SER A 302 5.80 -16.11 -10.55
C SER A 302 6.40 -15.81 -9.18
N VAL A 303 7.45 -16.55 -8.79
CA VAL A 303 8.24 -16.24 -7.59
C VAL A 303 9.46 -15.44 -7.99
N PHE A 304 9.49 -14.17 -7.60
CA PHE A 304 10.57 -13.25 -7.92
C PHE A 304 11.72 -13.36 -6.92
N LYS A 305 12.93 -13.18 -7.42
CA LYS A 305 14.17 -13.25 -6.65
C LYS A 305 14.64 -11.85 -6.22
N PRO A 306 15.50 -11.75 -5.20
CA PRO A 306 16.10 -10.48 -4.81
C PRO A 306 16.71 -9.73 -6.00
N GLY A 307 16.42 -8.42 -6.09
CA GLY A 307 16.86 -7.56 -7.18
C GLY A 307 15.99 -7.60 -8.46
N SER A 308 14.96 -8.45 -8.51
CA SER A 308 14.01 -8.44 -9.63
C SER A 308 13.21 -7.14 -9.70
N LYS A 309 12.83 -6.74 -10.92
CA LYS A 309 11.97 -5.58 -11.18
C LYS A 309 10.76 -5.99 -12.00
N LEU A 310 9.59 -5.48 -11.64
CA LEU A 310 8.34 -5.66 -12.34
C LEU A 310 7.89 -4.29 -12.84
N LEU A 311 8.01 -4.05 -14.14
CA LEU A 311 7.71 -2.77 -14.77
C LEU A 311 6.39 -2.88 -15.53
N PHE A 312 5.35 -2.21 -15.04
CA PHE A 312 4.04 -2.13 -15.69
C PHE A 312 4.00 -0.95 -16.67
N LYS A 313 3.42 -1.15 -17.85
CA LYS A 313 3.29 -0.07 -18.85
C LYS A 313 2.39 1.03 -18.31
N GLY A 314 2.86 2.27 -18.34
CA GLY A 314 2.04 3.43 -17.97
C GLY A 314 0.76 3.52 -18.81
N GLY A 315 -0.35 3.89 -18.18
CA GLY A 315 -1.67 3.97 -18.81
C GLY A 315 -2.30 2.60 -19.13
N GLY A 316 -1.64 1.49 -18.79
CA GLY A 316 -2.26 0.17 -18.80
C GLY A 316 -3.29 0.03 -17.68
N ILE A 317 -4.27 -0.86 -17.88
CA ILE A 317 -5.33 -1.14 -16.92
C ILE A 317 -5.33 -2.64 -16.63
N TRP A 318 -5.25 -2.99 -15.35
CA TRP A 318 -5.34 -4.36 -14.87
C TRP A 318 -6.49 -4.49 -13.88
N ASN A 319 -7.39 -5.44 -14.16
CA ASN A 319 -8.52 -5.76 -13.29
C ASN A 319 -8.16 -6.93 -12.38
N GLY A 320 -8.46 -6.81 -11.09
CA GLY A 320 -8.25 -7.83 -10.07
C GLY A 320 -7.09 -7.52 -9.13
N GLN A 321 -6.64 -8.55 -8.40
CA GLN A 321 -5.61 -8.40 -7.38
C GLN A 321 -4.21 -8.60 -7.95
N LEU A 322 -3.29 -7.68 -7.68
CA LEU A 322 -1.85 -7.86 -7.81
C LEU A 322 -1.30 -8.42 -6.49
N ALA A 323 -0.88 -9.68 -6.49
CA ALA A 323 -0.33 -10.40 -5.34
C ALA A 323 0.91 -11.22 -5.76
N PRO A 324 2.03 -10.55 -6.08
CA PRO A 324 3.25 -11.22 -6.53
C PRO A 324 3.92 -11.98 -5.38
N LEU A 325 4.71 -13.00 -5.71
CA LEU A 325 5.36 -13.86 -4.73
C LEU A 325 6.87 -13.60 -4.65
N GLY A 326 7.47 -13.95 -3.52
CA GLY A 326 8.91 -13.81 -3.27
C GLY A 326 9.24 -12.70 -2.28
N SER A 327 10.50 -12.61 -1.90
CA SER A 327 11.03 -11.54 -1.04
C SER A 327 12.38 -11.13 -1.58
N GLY A 328 12.67 -9.83 -1.50
CA GLY A 328 14.01 -9.34 -1.75
C GLY A 328 14.94 -9.66 -0.58
N GLU A 329 16.08 -9.01 -0.58
CA GLU A 329 17.01 -9.03 0.54
C GLU A 329 17.65 -7.65 0.71
N SER A 330 18.40 -7.45 1.80
CA SER A 330 19.11 -6.20 2.05
C SER A 330 20.00 -5.82 0.87
N GLY A 331 19.80 -4.61 0.33
CA GLY A 331 20.53 -4.10 -0.84
C GLY A 331 19.97 -4.55 -2.20
N ASN A 332 19.14 -5.60 -2.24
CA ASN A 332 18.49 -6.09 -3.47
C ASN A 332 16.97 -6.29 -3.25
N PRO A 333 16.21 -5.21 -3.02
CA PRO A 333 14.75 -5.32 -2.92
C PRO A 333 14.14 -5.76 -4.26
N ILE A 334 12.94 -6.31 -4.21
CA ILE A 334 12.11 -6.49 -5.40
C ILE A 334 11.33 -5.20 -5.63
N ILE A 335 11.36 -4.69 -6.86
CA ILE A 335 10.78 -3.38 -7.19
C ILE A 335 9.62 -3.55 -8.15
N ILE A 336 8.45 -3.01 -7.80
CA ILE A 336 7.35 -2.77 -8.73
C ILE A 336 7.38 -1.30 -9.11
N ASP A 337 7.37 -1.01 -10.41
CA ASP A 337 7.38 0.36 -10.93
C ASP A 337 6.67 0.43 -12.29
N LYS A 338 6.63 1.63 -12.89
CA LYS A 338 6.14 1.86 -14.25
C LYS A 338 7.28 1.95 -15.27
N TYR A 339 6.97 1.65 -16.53
CA TYR A 339 7.77 2.08 -17.67
C TYR A 339 6.93 2.88 -18.68
N GLY A 340 7.61 3.72 -19.46
CA GLY A 340 6.97 4.64 -20.40
C GLY A 340 6.54 5.97 -19.76
N ASP A 341 6.28 6.96 -20.63
CA ASP A 341 6.01 8.35 -20.24
C ASP A 341 4.52 8.67 -20.03
N SER A 342 3.64 7.67 -20.18
CA SER A 342 2.20 7.78 -19.94
C SER A 342 1.84 7.84 -18.44
N ALA A 343 0.53 8.01 -18.17
CA ALA A 343 -0.08 7.98 -16.83
C ALA A 343 0.35 6.74 -16.02
N LYS A 344 0.07 6.73 -14.71
CA LYS A 344 0.36 5.56 -13.88
C LYS A 344 -0.43 4.33 -14.40
N PRO A 345 0.12 3.10 -14.27
CA PRO A 345 -0.65 1.89 -14.48
C PRO A 345 -1.78 1.81 -13.44
N LEU A 346 -3.02 1.59 -13.90
CA LEU A 346 -4.19 1.47 -13.05
C LEU A 346 -4.45 0.01 -12.68
N PHE A 347 -4.58 -0.25 -11.38
CA PHE A 347 -5.05 -1.50 -10.80
C PHE A 347 -6.45 -1.29 -10.23
N ASP A 348 -7.43 -1.85 -10.90
CA ASP A 348 -8.83 -1.81 -10.48
C ASP A 348 -9.20 -3.13 -9.80
N GLY A 349 -9.44 -3.06 -8.49
CA GLY A 349 -9.87 -4.19 -7.69
C GLY A 349 -11.24 -4.73 -8.06
N ASN A 350 -12.07 -3.98 -8.79
CA ASN A 350 -13.43 -4.35 -9.16
C ASN A 350 -14.26 -4.88 -7.96
N GLY A 351 -14.10 -4.23 -6.81
CA GLY A 351 -14.87 -4.49 -5.60
C GLY A 351 -14.36 -5.62 -4.72
N ILE A 352 -13.08 -6.02 -4.81
CA ILE A 352 -12.45 -7.00 -3.90
C ILE A 352 -12.77 -6.67 -2.44
N ILE A 353 -13.37 -7.64 -1.75
CA ILE A 353 -13.74 -7.57 -0.33
C ILE A 353 -12.68 -8.29 0.52
N ALA A 354 -12.44 -7.76 1.71
CA ALA A 354 -11.57 -8.27 2.77
C ALA A 354 -10.09 -8.41 2.38
N ASN A 355 -9.67 -7.84 1.24
CA ASN A 355 -8.28 -7.87 0.78
C ASN A 355 -7.88 -6.54 0.12
N GLY A 356 -6.58 -6.30 -0.02
CA GLY A 356 -6.02 -5.24 -0.87
C GLY A 356 -6.03 -5.58 -2.35
N VAL A 357 -6.10 -4.55 -3.20
CA VAL A 357 -5.88 -4.68 -4.66
C VAL A 357 -4.43 -5.00 -4.94
N VAL A 358 -3.51 -4.32 -4.26
CA VAL A 358 -2.10 -4.71 -4.18
C VAL A 358 -1.88 -5.38 -2.84
N LYS A 359 -1.43 -6.63 -2.84
CA LYS A 359 -1.26 -7.42 -1.63
C LYS A 359 0.13 -8.05 -1.55
N LEU A 360 0.79 -7.84 -0.42
CA LEU A 360 1.93 -8.64 0.01
C LEU A 360 1.54 -9.43 1.26
N PHE A 361 1.84 -10.73 1.28
CA PHE A 361 1.56 -11.60 2.42
C PHE A 361 2.80 -12.38 2.82
N ASN A 362 3.31 -12.14 4.04
CA ASN A 362 4.52 -12.81 4.54
C ASN A 362 5.74 -12.57 3.62
N GLN A 363 5.96 -11.32 3.24
CA GLN A 363 7.02 -10.93 2.31
C GLN A 363 7.78 -9.72 2.84
N SER A 364 9.07 -9.64 2.50
CA SER A 364 9.97 -8.54 2.90
C SER A 364 10.76 -8.01 1.71
N PHE A 365 11.37 -6.83 1.88
CA PHE A 365 12.22 -6.16 0.92
C PHE A 365 11.52 -5.89 -0.42
N TRP A 366 10.42 -5.15 -0.34
CA TRP A 366 9.64 -4.71 -1.49
C TRP A 366 9.57 -3.19 -1.57
N GLU A 367 9.80 -2.67 -2.77
CA GLU A 367 9.49 -1.29 -3.12
C GLU A 367 8.36 -1.27 -4.16
N ILE A 368 7.27 -0.56 -3.88
CA ILE A 368 6.12 -0.44 -4.77
C ILE A 368 5.93 1.02 -5.13
N ASN A 369 6.12 1.33 -6.41
CA ASN A 369 6.25 2.70 -6.90
C ASN A 369 5.25 3.01 -8.01
N ASN A 370 4.79 4.27 -8.06
CA ASN A 370 4.15 4.88 -9.23
C ASN A 370 2.92 4.14 -9.77
N LEU A 371 2.08 3.54 -8.90
CA LEU A 371 0.84 2.86 -9.29
C LEU A 371 -0.40 3.72 -8.98
N GLU A 372 -1.45 3.57 -9.79
CA GLU A 372 -2.81 4.06 -9.50
C GLU A 372 -3.68 2.87 -9.08
N ILE A 373 -4.43 2.99 -7.99
CA ILE A 373 -5.11 1.87 -7.33
C ILE A 373 -6.53 2.29 -6.93
N VAL A 374 -7.51 1.52 -7.40
CA VAL A 374 -8.93 1.72 -7.10
C VAL A 374 -9.57 0.43 -6.60
N ASN A 375 -10.52 0.53 -5.66
CA ASN A 375 -11.31 -0.60 -5.20
C ASN A 375 -12.74 -0.17 -4.87
N ASP A 376 -13.47 0.19 -5.93
CA ASP A 376 -14.87 0.57 -5.83
C ASP A 376 -15.78 -0.66 -5.94
N GLY A 377 -17.03 -0.56 -5.45
CA GLY A 377 -18.01 -1.65 -5.54
C GLY A 377 -19.43 -1.14 -5.51
N SER A 378 -20.41 -2.03 -5.71
CA SER A 378 -21.84 -1.66 -5.75
C SER A 378 -22.41 -1.25 -4.39
N SER A 379 -21.80 -1.70 -3.29
CA SER A 379 -22.18 -1.39 -1.90
C SER A 379 -20.96 -1.32 -1.01
N ASP A 380 -21.06 -0.63 0.12
CA ASP A 380 -20.01 -0.54 1.13
C ASP A 380 -19.63 -1.94 1.66
N ALA A 381 -18.33 -2.22 1.75
CA ALA A 381 -17.79 -3.49 2.24
C ALA A 381 -16.35 -3.29 2.75
N GLU A 382 -15.79 -4.26 3.47
CA GLU A 382 -14.40 -4.17 3.94
C GLU A 382 -13.45 -4.16 2.72
N ARG A 383 -12.84 -3.02 2.38
CA ARG A 383 -12.01 -2.87 1.17
C ARG A 383 -10.70 -2.15 1.45
N ARG A 384 -9.65 -2.55 0.74
CA ARG A 384 -8.33 -1.93 0.84
C ARG A 384 -7.76 -1.62 -0.55
N GLY A 385 -6.99 -0.55 -0.67
CA GLY A 385 -6.17 -0.29 -1.85
C GLY A 385 -4.90 -1.15 -1.81
N VAL A 386 -4.01 -0.86 -0.87
CA VAL A 386 -2.80 -1.64 -0.59
C VAL A 386 -2.94 -2.38 0.74
N GLU A 387 -2.65 -3.67 0.75
CA GLU A 387 -2.59 -4.50 1.97
C GLU A 387 -1.21 -5.14 2.11
N ILE A 388 -0.50 -4.77 3.17
CA ILE A 388 0.72 -5.45 3.59
C ILE A 388 0.36 -6.22 4.85
N ASN A 389 0.27 -7.54 4.73
CA ASN A 389 -0.19 -8.42 5.79
C ASN A 389 0.89 -9.45 6.13
N ALA A 390 0.99 -9.78 7.41
CA ALA A 390 1.78 -10.90 7.84
C ALA A 390 1.08 -11.73 8.89
N SER A 391 1.41 -13.01 8.95
CA SER A 391 1.03 -13.89 10.03
C SER A 391 2.08 -14.93 10.32
N ASN A 392 2.41 -15.06 11.61
CA ASN A 392 3.34 -16.06 12.13
C ASN A 392 4.64 -16.11 11.31
N PHE A 393 5.10 -14.94 10.88
CA PHE A 393 6.19 -14.77 9.92
C PHE A 393 7.50 -14.38 10.60
N GLY A 394 7.44 -13.78 11.78
CA GLY A 394 8.60 -13.13 12.37
C GLY A 394 8.70 -11.68 11.92
N LEU A 395 9.87 -11.29 11.40
CA LEU A 395 10.11 -9.91 11.02
C LEU A 395 9.76 -9.68 9.55
N VAL A 396 8.79 -8.81 9.29
CA VAL A 396 8.64 -8.17 7.97
C VAL A 396 9.52 -6.94 7.95
N GLN A 397 10.41 -6.84 6.99
CA GLN A 397 11.36 -5.74 6.89
C GLN A 397 11.38 -5.10 5.51
N HIS A 398 11.63 -3.79 5.47
CA HIS A 398 11.85 -3.02 4.25
C HIS A 398 10.66 -3.08 3.28
N ILE A 399 9.58 -2.39 3.65
CA ILE A 399 8.41 -2.20 2.79
C ILE A 399 8.24 -0.73 2.49
N HIS A 400 8.57 -0.34 1.26
CA HIS A 400 8.54 1.04 0.81
C HIS A 400 7.45 1.24 -0.24
N LEU A 401 6.53 2.16 0.04
CA LEU A 401 5.42 2.53 -0.85
C LEU A 401 5.63 3.98 -1.29
N LYS A 402 5.91 4.21 -2.58
CA LYS A 402 6.32 5.53 -3.08
C LYS A 402 5.45 6.00 -4.24
N ASN A 403 5.05 7.26 -4.21
CA ASN A 403 4.34 7.93 -5.30
C ASN A 403 3.07 7.18 -5.78
N LEU A 404 2.38 6.49 -4.86
CA LEU A 404 1.14 5.79 -5.18
C LEU A 404 -0.03 6.78 -5.27
N GLU A 405 -1.01 6.46 -6.08
CA GLU A 405 -2.30 7.15 -6.13
C GLU A 405 -3.38 6.14 -5.76
N VAL A 406 -3.93 6.25 -4.56
CA VAL A 406 -4.90 5.30 -4.02
C VAL A 406 -6.22 6.03 -3.81
N HIS A 407 -7.25 5.65 -4.55
CA HIS A 407 -8.51 6.38 -4.46
C HIS A 407 -9.74 5.53 -4.73
N ASN A 408 -10.90 6.11 -4.41
CA ASN A 408 -12.20 5.46 -4.62
C ASN A 408 -12.25 4.07 -3.97
N ILE A 409 -11.82 4.00 -2.70
CA ILE A 409 -11.91 2.78 -1.91
C ILE A 409 -13.25 2.78 -1.18
N ARG A 410 -14.19 1.97 -1.69
CA ARG A 410 -15.55 1.90 -1.13
C ARG A 410 -15.61 0.98 0.10
N GLY A 411 -14.94 1.38 1.16
CA GLY A 411 -14.86 0.70 2.46
C GLY A 411 -16.15 0.65 3.30
N THR A 412 -16.09 -0.03 4.44
CA THR A 412 -17.09 0.08 5.52
C THR A 412 -16.88 1.36 6.32
N ILE A 413 -17.93 2.16 6.50
CA ILE A 413 -17.90 3.33 7.39
C ILE A 413 -18.29 2.87 8.80
N GLY A 414 -17.48 3.20 9.81
CA GLY A 414 -17.87 2.93 11.20
C GLY A 414 -16.76 3.00 12.24
N GLY A 415 -17.15 2.66 13.48
CA GLY A 415 -16.33 2.73 14.68
C GLY A 415 -15.70 1.41 15.11
N ALA A 416 -16.28 0.27 14.69
CA ALA A 416 -15.87 -1.04 15.18
C ALA A 416 -14.49 -1.43 14.64
N LEU A 417 -13.81 -2.34 15.34
CA LEU A 417 -12.50 -2.86 14.89
C LEU A 417 -12.61 -3.51 13.50
N SER A 418 -13.73 -4.16 13.20
CA SER A 418 -14.04 -4.72 11.88
C SER A 418 -14.16 -3.65 10.79
N ASP A 419 -14.66 -2.46 11.13
CA ASP A 419 -14.83 -1.37 10.16
C ASP A 419 -13.46 -0.75 9.84
N LYS A 420 -12.60 -0.65 10.88
CA LYS A 420 -11.23 -0.13 10.79
C LYS A 420 -10.26 -1.00 9.98
N ARG A 421 -10.78 -2.03 9.31
CA ARG A 421 -10.05 -2.83 8.32
C ARG A 421 -10.16 -2.26 6.90
N SER A 422 -11.03 -1.28 6.67
CA SER A 422 -11.09 -0.56 5.40
C SER A 422 -10.11 0.61 5.38
N ALA A 423 -9.24 0.69 4.37
CA ALA A 423 -8.28 1.78 4.26
C ALA A 423 -7.72 1.94 2.84
N GLY A 424 -7.17 3.11 2.52
CA GLY A 424 -6.31 3.27 1.34
C GLY A 424 -5.10 2.33 1.43
N ILE A 425 -4.30 2.46 2.48
CA ILE A 425 -3.11 1.64 2.76
C ILE A 425 -3.24 1.00 4.14
N TYR A 426 -3.11 -0.31 4.21
CA TYR A 426 -3.31 -1.09 5.43
C TYR A 426 -2.13 -2.04 5.68
N PHE A 427 -1.32 -1.70 6.70
CA PHE A 427 -0.30 -2.59 7.26
C PHE A 427 -0.90 -3.34 8.45
N THR A 428 -0.84 -4.67 8.43
CA THR A 428 -1.42 -5.49 9.51
C THR A 428 -0.62 -6.74 9.81
N VAL A 429 -0.75 -7.21 11.05
CA VAL A 429 -0.43 -8.59 11.43
C VAL A 429 -1.75 -9.29 11.76
N SER A 430 -2.10 -10.32 11.00
CA SER A 430 -3.38 -11.03 11.17
C SER A 430 -3.34 -12.08 12.28
N ASN A 431 -2.19 -12.72 12.52
CA ASN A 431 -1.99 -13.63 13.66
C ASN A 431 -0.49 -13.72 14.02
N ASP A 432 -0.19 -13.80 15.32
CA ASP A 432 1.17 -13.93 15.86
C ASP A 432 1.29 -14.93 17.04
N ASP A 433 0.35 -15.87 17.15
CA ASP A 433 0.27 -16.82 18.27
C ASP A 433 1.39 -17.87 18.24
N ALA A 434 1.81 -18.29 17.05
CA ALA A 434 2.86 -19.29 16.86
C ALA A 434 4.25 -18.64 16.74
N VAL A 435 4.31 -17.52 16.03
CA VAL A 435 5.55 -16.74 15.84
C VAL A 435 5.22 -15.27 15.99
N ALA A 436 5.83 -14.63 16.98
CA ALA A 436 5.77 -13.18 17.18
C ALA A 436 6.10 -12.47 15.86
N THR A 437 5.14 -11.70 15.35
CA THR A 437 5.24 -11.10 14.02
C THR A 437 5.14 -9.57 14.12
N ARG A 438 6.06 -8.88 13.47
CA ARG A 438 6.17 -7.41 13.52
C ARG A 438 6.83 -6.82 12.29
N TYR A 439 6.82 -5.49 12.20
CA TYR A 439 7.41 -4.75 11.09
C TYR A 439 8.69 -4.00 11.50
N ASP A 440 9.58 -3.82 10.53
CA ASP A 440 10.73 -2.92 10.57
C ASP A 440 10.90 -2.24 9.20
N ASP A 441 11.34 -0.98 9.19
CA ASP A 441 11.65 -0.23 7.97
C ASP A 441 10.44 -0.12 7.02
N ILE A 442 9.42 0.61 7.48
CA ILE A 442 8.26 1.00 6.67
C ILE A 442 8.48 2.42 6.18
N LEU A 443 8.38 2.63 4.87
CA LEU A 443 8.34 3.97 4.26
C LEU A 443 7.05 4.13 3.46
N VAL A 444 6.26 5.17 3.74
CA VAL A 444 5.18 5.62 2.86
C VAL A 444 5.45 7.07 2.45
N GLU A 445 5.78 7.28 1.19
CA GLU A 445 6.28 8.57 0.70
C GLU A 445 5.63 9.05 -0.59
N GLY A 446 5.25 10.33 -0.65
CA GLY A 446 4.81 10.96 -1.90
C GLY A 446 3.47 10.45 -2.42
N CYS A 447 2.68 9.75 -1.60
CA CYS A 447 1.42 9.15 -2.02
C CYS A 447 0.29 10.19 -2.02
N LEU A 448 -0.61 10.07 -3.00
CA LEU A 448 -1.88 10.77 -3.06
C LEU A 448 -2.99 9.76 -2.69
N ILE A 449 -3.71 10.00 -1.60
CA ILE A 449 -4.73 9.08 -1.09
C ILE A 449 -6.04 9.84 -0.89
N TYR A 450 -7.11 9.46 -1.61
CA TYR A 450 -8.35 10.21 -1.51
C TYR A 450 -9.62 9.43 -1.79
N ASN A 451 -10.78 9.96 -1.38
CA ASN A 451 -12.08 9.31 -1.54
C ASN A 451 -12.08 7.87 -1.01
N CYS A 452 -11.52 7.67 0.18
CA CYS A 452 -11.45 6.38 0.85
C CYS A 452 -12.43 6.35 2.02
N GLN A 453 -13.31 5.34 2.05
CA GLN A 453 -14.18 5.11 3.21
C GLN A 453 -13.41 4.38 4.33
N ASN A 454 -13.70 4.82 5.55
CA ASN A 454 -12.95 4.69 6.78
C ASN A 454 -11.62 5.46 6.79
N GLN A 455 -10.50 4.87 6.37
CA GLN A 455 -9.18 5.42 6.72
C GLN A 455 -8.27 5.66 5.51
N GLY A 456 -7.30 6.56 5.65
CA GLY A 456 -6.22 6.73 4.68
C GLY A 456 -5.12 5.68 4.85
N ILE A 457 -4.16 5.93 5.76
CA ILE A 457 -3.05 5.04 6.08
C ILE A 457 -3.20 4.46 7.49
N VAL A 458 -3.04 3.15 7.63
CA VAL A 458 -3.21 2.45 8.90
C VAL A 458 -2.08 1.47 9.14
N THR A 459 -1.56 1.49 10.37
CA THR A 459 -0.78 0.39 10.94
C THR A 459 -1.59 -0.31 12.02
N ASN A 460 -1.56 -1.64 12.04
CA ASN A 460 -2.35 -2.44 12.97
C ASN A 460 -1.69 -3.79 13.28
N ASN A 461 -2.17 -4.42 14.34
CA ASN A 461 -2.01 -5.84 14.62
C ASN A 461 -3.39 -6.32 15.11
N GLU A 462 -3.98 -7.28 14.39
CA GLU A 462 -5.34 -7.76 14.62
C GLU A 462 -5.44 -8.72 15.82
N VAL A 463 -4.31 -9.24 16.32
CA VAL A 463 -4.25 -9.96 17.60
C VAL A 463 -4.35 -8.97 18.75
N SER A 464 -3.49 -7.95 18.75
CA SER A 464 -3.58 -6.86 19.71
C SER A 464 -2.84 -5.62 19.27
N SER A 465 -3.53 -4.49 19.30
CA SER A 465 -2.97 -3.15 19.08
C SER A 465 -3.07 -2.25 20.31
N SER A 466 -3.34 -2.83 21.48
CA SER A 466 -3.57 -2.11 22.74
C SER A 466 -2.59 -2.48 23.86
N ASN A 467 -1.49 -3.17 23.55
CA ASN A 467 -0.47 -3.47 24.55
C ASN A 467 0.34 -2.21 24.86
N TYR A 468 0.54 -1.93 26.15
CA TYR A 468 1.33 -0.78 26.58
C TYR A 468 2.79 -0.88 26.12
N PRO A 469 3.39 0.20 25.60
CA PRO A 469 4.78 0.21 25.16
C PRO A 469 5.78 -0.31 26.21
N GLY A 470 6.77 -1.08 25.75
CA GLY A 470 7.77 -1.73 26.60
C GLY A 470 7.34 -3.06 27.22
N SER A 471 6.05 -3.42 27.24
CA SER A 471 5.60 -4.75 27.67
C SER A 471 6.10 -5.86 26.71
N ALA A 472 6.21 -7.10 27.19
CA ALA A 472 6.64 -8.23 26.35
C ALA A 472 5.75 -8.42 25.11
N ASN A 473 4.43 -8.33 25.30
CA ASN A 473 3.45 -8.42 24.22
C ASN A 473 3.58 -7.29 23.20
N TRP A 474 3.85 -6.07 23.65
CA TRP A 474 4.11 -4.96 22.74
C TRP A 474 5.45 -5.11 22.00
N ASN A 475 6.52 -5.53 22.69
CA ASN A 475 7.83 -5.75 22.07
C ASN A 475 7.78 -6.77 20.94
N ASN A 476 6.91 -7.78 21.06
CA ASN A 476 6.68 -8.79 20.03
C ASN A 476 5.94 -8.26 18.79
N ARG A 477 5.28 -7.09 18.90
CA ARG A 477 4.36 -6.54 17.89
C ARG A 477 4.75 -5.16 17.36
N ARG A 478 5.71 -4.50 18.01
CA ARG A 478 6.11 -3.13 17.71
C ARG A 478 6.66 -2.96 16.30
N ILE A 479 6.46 -1.78 15.74
CA ILE A 479 7.00 -1.34 14.47
C ILE A 479 8.22 -0.47 14.75
N THR A 480 9.38 -0.83 14.20
CA THR A 480 10.61 -0.02 14.27
C THR A 480 10.90 0.62 12.90
N ASN A 481 11.61 1.76 12.90
CA ASN A 481 12.00 2.47 11.66
C ASN A 481 10.79 2.81 10.75
N LEU A 482 9.70 3.32 11.35
CA LEU A 482 8.52 3.77 10.61
C LEU A 482 8.70 5.21 10.12
N VAL A 483 8.55 5.45 8.83
CA VAL A 483 8.54 6.79 8.22
C VAL A 483 7.31 6.95 7.32
N ILE A 484 6.50 7.98 7.56
CA ILE A 484 5.39 8.37 6.69
C ILE A 484 5.53 9.85 6.36
N ARG A 485 5.81 10.18 5.10
CA ARG A 485 6.11 11.56 4.73
C ARG A 485 5.68 12.01 3.35
N ASN A 486 5.55 13.32 3.17
CA ASN A 486 5.26 13.94 1.87
C ASN A 486 3.98 13.40 1.20
N ASN A 487 3.01 12.92 1.99
CA ASN A 487 1.76 12.38 1.46
C ASN A 487 0.66 13.45 1.45
N VAL A 488 -0.24 13.37 0.48
CA VAL A 488 -1.48 14.16 0.43
C VAL A 488 -2.66 13.22 0.64
N ILE A 489 -3.42 13.42 1.70
CA ILE A 489 -4.51 12.54 2.13
C ILE A 489 -5.79 13.35 2.30
N HIS A 490 -6.83 13.10 1.51
CA HIS A 490 -8.04 13.91 1.59
C HIS A 490 -9.35 13.20 1.29
N HIS A 491 -10.47 13.81 1.70
CA HIS A 491 -11.80 13.22 1.50
C HIS A 491 -11.90 11.80 2.09
N ILE A 492 -11.43 11.69 3.33
CA ILE A 492 -11.42 10.42 4.06
C ILE A 492 -12.63 10.41 4.99
N SER A 493 -13.41 9.33 4.95
CA SER A 493 -14.66 9.31 5.70
C SER A 493 -14.45 9.31 7.22
N LYS A 494 -13.23 9.02 7.69
CA LYS A 494 -12.82 9.02 9.10
C LYS A 494 -11.42 9.63 9.29
N ASN A 495 -10.43 8.85 9.75
CA ASN A 495 -9.07 9.31 10.07
C ASN A 495 -8.19 9.27 8.80
N ALA A 496 -7.44 10.33 8.51
CA ALA A 496 -6.42 10.27 7.46
C ALA A 496 -5.34 9.25 7.82
N MET A 497 -4.89 9.23 9.07
CA MET A 497 -3.84 8.30 9.52
C MET A 497 -4.10 7.74 10.92
N ILE A 498 -3.80 6.44 11.07
CA ILE A 498 -3.71 5.79 12.37
C ILE A 498 -2.39 5.05 12.54
N ILE A 499 -1.60 5.51 13.51
CA ILE A 499 -0.24 5.01 13.76
C ILE A 499 -0.19 4.19 15.05
N ARG A 500 -0.23 2.87 14.91
CA ARG A 500 -0.21 1.95 16.05
C ARG A 500 1.14 1.28 16.20
N LEU A 501 1.49 0.97 17.46
CA LEU A 501 2.61 0.10 17.80
C LEU A 501 3.99 0.64 17.38
N ALA A 502 4.11 1.93 17.07
CA ALA A 502 5.38 2.50 16.64
C ALA A 502 6.35 2.70 17.81
N ASP A 503 7.62 2.35 17.60
CA ASP A 503 8.74 2.58 18.51
C ASP A 503 9.71 3.56 17.87
N GLY A 504 9.53 4.86 18.15
CA GLY A 504 10.35 5.92 17.57
C GLY A 504 10.07 6.19 16.08
N GLY A 505 8.79 6.19 15.67
CA GLY A 505 8.42 6.51 14.27
C GLY A 505 8.52 8.00 13.93
N LEU A 506 8.52 8.32 12.63
CA LEU A 506 8.53 9.68 12.10
C LEU A 506 7.37 9.88 11.11
N VAL A 507 6.49 10.83 11.39
CA VAL A 507 5.34 11.19 10.55
C VAL A 507 5.44 12.68 10.21
N GLU A 508 5.84 13.00 8.98
CA GLU A 508 6.20 14.38 8.65
C GLU A 508 5.81 14.86 7.25
N HIS A 509 5.64 16.17 7.08
CA HIS A 509 5.36 16.76 5.75
C HIS A 509 4.13 16.18 5.05
N ASN A 510 3.13 15.71 5.81
CA ASN A 510 1.87 15.23 5.24
C ASN A 510 0.82 16.34 5.24
N LEU A 511 0.07 16.44 4.14
CA LEU A 511 -1.09 17.33 3.98
C LEU A 511 -2.37 16.51 4.10
N CYS A 512 -3.17 16.77 5.14
CA CYS A 512 -4.39 16.01 5.44
C CYS A 512 -5.62 16.91 5.51
N TYR A 513 -6.57 16.79 4.58
CA TYR A 513 -7.73 17.69 4.59
C TYR A 513 -9.06 17.05 4.22
N GLU A 514 -10.15 17.64 4.68
CA GLU A 514 -11.49 17.08 4.49
C GLU A 514 -11.55 15.62 4.96
N THR A 515 -11.19 15.43 6.22
CA THR A 515 -11.32 14.17 6.95
C THR A 515 -12.61 14.14 7.74
N ALA A 516 -12.96 12.97 8.28
CA ALA A 516 -14.20 12.75 9.03
C ALA A 516 -15.47 13.10 8.22
N THR A 517 -15.44 12.90 6.89
CA THR A 517 -16.56 13.29 6.01
C THR A 517 -17.77 12.37 6.10
N GLY A 518 -17.60 11.14 6.59
CA GLY A 518 -18.68 10.16 6.74
C GLY A 518 -18.99 9.77 8.18
N THR A 519 -18.06 9.99 9.11
CA THR A 519 -18.23 9.71 10.54
C THR A 519 -17.18 10.48 11.36
N THR A 520 -17.24 10.38 12.69
CA THR A 520 -16.31 11.03 13.63
C THR A 520 -14.86 10.58 13.48
N GLY A 521 -13.88 11.44 13.81
CA GLY A 521 -12.50 11.02 13.98
C GLY A 521 -11.47 12.13 13.84
N ASN A 522 -10.45 12.10 14.69
CA ASN A 522 -9.27 12.98 14.58
C ASN A 522 -8.49 12.69 13.29
N THR A 523 -7.84 13.70 12.71
CA THR A 523 -7.17 13.58 11.41
C THR A 523 -6.00 12.58 11.46
N ILE A 524 -5.13 12.71 12.47
CA ILE A 524 -3.95 11.87 12.68
C ILE A 524 -3.89 11.46 14.15
N PHE A 525 -3.83 10.16 14.44
CA PHE A 525 -3.69 9.69 15.82
C PHE A 525 -2.68 8.57 15.99
N SER A 526 -2.13 8.47 17.20
CA SER A 526 -1.21 7.41 17.61
C SER A 526 -1.84 6.52 18.67
N ARG A 527 -1.57 5.21 18.68
CA ARG A 527 -2.01 4.31 19.77
C ARG A 527 -0.97 3.24 20.08
N SER A 528 -0.70 2.97 21.35
CA SER A 528 0.33 2.01 21.73
C SER A 528 1.68 2.33 21.06
N SER A 529 1.99 3.62 20.89
CA SER A 529 3.16 4.10 20.16
C SER A 529 4.01 4.94 21.10
N ARG A 530 5.32 4.71 21.18
CA ARG A 530 6.20 5.49 22.06
C ARG A 530 7.24 6.26 21.29
N ASN A 531 7.59 7.44 21.80
CA ASN A 531 8.65 8.30 21.25
C ASN A 531 8.49 8.63 19.76
N THR A 532 7.28 8.49 19.22
CA THR A 532 6.97 8.78 17.81
C THR A 532 6.82 10.28 17.63
N VAL A 533 7.46 10.81 16.58
CA VAL A 533 7.47 12.23 16.24
C VAL A 533 6.52 12.49 15.08
N PHE A 534 5.58 13.41 15.31
CA PHE A 534 4.68 13.97 14.32
C PHE A 534 5.10 15.41 14.08
N GLN A 535 5.64 15.72 12.91
CA GLN A 535 6.18 17.06 12.66
C GLN A 535 5.93 17.63 11.27
N TYR A 536 5.81 18.95 11.12
CA TYR A 536 5.60 19.59 9.81
C TYR A 536 4.41 18.99 9.05
N ASN A 537 3.33 18.60 9.73
CA ASN A 537 2.12 18.16 9.05
C ASN A 537 1.13 19.33 9.01
N GLU A 538 0.36 19.38 7.94
CA GLU A 538 -0.74 20.31 7.82
C GLU A 538 -2.05 19.55 7.80
N GLY A 539 -3.04 20.01 8.56
CA GLY A 539 -4.37 19.50 8.33
C GLY A 539 -5.50 20.46 8.61
N TYR A 540 -6.51 20.38 7.75
CA TYR A 540 -7.59 21.35 7.72
C TYR A 540 -8.93 20.76 7.29
N LEU A 541 -10.00 21.44 7.67
CA LEU A 541 -11.37 21.03 7.34
C LEU A 541 -11.72 19.59 7.77
N ASN A 542 -11.24 19.13 8.92
CA ASN A 542 -11.86 17.98 9.58
C ASN A 542 -13.37 18.28 9.83
N ARG A 543 -14.26 17.35 9.49
CA ARG A 543 -15.72 17.57 9.44
C ARG A 543 -16.53 16.94 10.60
N ALA A 544 -15.89 16.42 11.64
CA ALA A 544 -16.60 15.66 12.68
C ALA A 544 -17.72 16.43 13.43
N LEU A 545 -17.56 17.73 13.70
CA LEU A 545 -18.57 18.53 14.41
C LEU A 545 -19.83 18.78 13.55
N GLU A 546 -19.74 18.70 12.22
CA GLU A 546 -20.92 18.77 11.34
C GLU A 546 -21.82 17.52 11.54
N ASN A 547 -21.27 16.43 12.08
CA ASN A 547 -21.94 15.14 12.25
C ASN A 547 -22.32 14.82 13.73
N GLY A 548 -22.14 15.75 14.66
CA GLY A 548 -22.62 15.63 16.05
C GLY A 548 -21.71 14.90 17.04
N ASP A 549 -20.41 14.73 16.74
CA ASP A 549 -19.45 13.99 17.58
C ASP A 549 -18.19 14.83 17.92
N PHE A 550 -17.49 14.49 19.00
CA PHE A 550 -16.44 15.28 19.68
C PHE A 550 -14.99 14.94 19.27
N ASP A 551 -14.75 14.15 18.22
CA ASP A 551 -13.39 13.86 17.73
C ASP A 551 -13.18 14.51 16.36
N GLY A 552 -12.49 15.65 16.31
CA GLY A 552 -12.29 16.40 15.06
C GLY A 552 -11.02 17.24 15.01
N SER A 553 -10.03 16.89 15.83
CA SER A 553 -8.75 17.59 15.92
C SER A 553 -7.78 17.17 14.82
N LEU A 554 -6.70 17.95 14.63
CA LEU A 554 -5.57 17.48 13.83
C LEU A 554 -4.90 16.26 14.48
N TYR A 555 -4.60 16.35 15.78
CA TYR A 555 -3.78 15.38 16.50
C TYR A 555 -4.46 14.72 17.69
N ASP A 556 -4.15 13.44 17.85
CA ASP A 556 -4.68 12.64 18.96
C ASP A 556 -3.61 11.65 19.45
N PRO A 557 -2.85 12.02 20.50
CA PRO A 557 -2.20 11.04 21.36
C PRO A 557 -3.27 10.19 22.07
N ASP A 558 -3.71 9.13 21.39
CA ASP A 558 -4.65 8.13 21.89
C ASP A 558 -3.93 7.18 22.88
N LEU A 559 -4.69 6.24 23.45
CA LEU A 559 -4.28 5.35 24.52
C LEU A 559 -2.91 4.70 24.29
N ASN A 560 -2.11 4.67 25.37
CA ASN A 560 -0.78 4.07 25.45
C ASN A 560 0.26 4.76 24.56
N SER A 561 0.31 6.10 24.56
CA SER A 561 1.19 6.89 23.68
C SER A 561 2.30 7.69 24.41
N PRO A 562 3.10 7.08 25.31
CA PRO A 562 4.10 7.79 26.11
C PRO A 562 5.23 8.36 25.23
N GLY A 563 5.71 9.54 25.60
CA GLY A 563 6.84 10.19 24.93
C GLY A 563 6.56 10.66 23.50
N THR A 564 5.33 10.61 23.01
CA THR A 564 5.00 11.10 21.66
C THR A 564 5.18 12.62 21.55
N ILE A 565 5.66 13.10 20.40
CA ILE A 565 6.01 14.50 20.16
C ILE A 565 5.21 15.01 18.95
N TRP A 566 4.49 16.11 19.13
CA TRP A 566 3.62 16.74 18.15
C TRP A 566 4.09 18.18 17.93
N GLN A 567 4.77 18.46 16.82
CA GLN A 567 5.52 19.71 16.67
C GLN A 567 5.56 20.32 15.27
N TYR A 568 5.79 21.63 15.18
CA TYR A 568 6.01 22.33 13.92
C TYR A 568 4.90 22.17 12.87
N SER A 569 3.69 21.84 13.31
CA SER A 569 2.56 21.55 12.43
C SER A 569 1.57 22.70 12.39
N TYR A 570 0.76 22.71 11.35
CA TYR A 570 -0.23 23.74 11.12
C TYR A 570 -1.63 23.13 10.99
N SER A 571 -2.52 23.49 11.91
CA SER A 571 -3.93 23.12 11.85
C SER A 571 -4.78 24.35 11.51
N HIS A 572 -5.78 24.20 10.64
CA HIS A 572 -6.74 25.28 10.45
C HIS A 572 -8.14 24.83 10.05
N ASP A 573 -9.14 25.59 10.49
CA ASP A 573 -10.55 25.38 10.17
C ASP A 573 -11.09 23.96 10.47
N ASN A 574 -10.42 23.22 11.35
CA ASN A 574 -10.87 21.90 11.79
C ASN A 574 -12.08 22.01 12.71
N SER A 575 -12.83 20.91 12.78
CA SER A 575 -13.98 20.80 13.66
C SER A 575 -13.59 20.91 15.14
N ASP A 576 -12.49 20.31 15.59
CA ASP A 576 -12.17 20.25 17.03
C ASP A 576 -10.69 20.49 17.35
N GLY A 577 -10.21 21.71 17.15
CA GLY A 577 -8.91 22.14 17.66
C GLY A 577 -7.66 21.50 17.04
N LEU A 578 -6.53 21.75 17.70
CA LEU A 578 -5.23 21.21 17.33
C LEU A 578 -5.06 19.78 17.84
N ILE A 579 -5.37 19.54 19.12
CA ILE A 579 -5.00 18.30 19.79
C ILE A 579 -5.98 17.85 20.87
N VAL A 580 -6.24 16.55 20.91
CA VAL A 580 -6.98 15.86 21.99
C VAL A 580 -6.12 14.79 22.65
N PHE A 581 -6.09 14.77 23.97
CA PHE A 581 -5.37 13.78 24.77
C PHE A 581 -6.33 12.69 25.24
N CYS A 582 -6.31 11.54 24.53
CA CYS A 582 -7.08 10.34 24.86
C CYS A 582 -6.27 9.24 25.57
N THR A 583 -4.99 9.49 25.81
CA THR A 583 -3.97 8.80 26.62
C THR A 583 -4.40 7.80 27.72
N ASP A 584 -3.45 6.96 28.14
CA ASP A 584 -3.56 6.04 29.28
C ASP A 584 -2.99 6.67 30.58
N PRO A 585 -3.49 6.32 31.79
CA PRO A 585 -2.98 6.85 33.06
C PRO A 585 -1.45 6.75 33.24
N ARG A 586 -0.81 5.77 32.59
CA ARG A 586 0.65 5.57 32.63
C ARG A 586 1.42 6.45 31.65
N ASP A 587 0.75 7.05 30.67
CA ASP A 587 1.41 7.84 29.63
C ASP A 587 2.09 9.07 30.24
N ASP A 588 3.39 9.17 30.00
CA ASP A 588 4.23 10.24 30.47
C ASP A 588 4.92 10.95 29.31
N ASN A 589 5.33 12.20 29.56
CA ASN A 589 6.13 13.00 28.65
C ASN A 589 5.52 13.14 27.23
N VAL A 590 4.20 13.24 27.11
CA VAL A 590 3.54 13.60 25.84
C VAL A 590 3.75 15.08 25.57
N ILE A 591 4.32 15.44 24.41
CA ILE A 591 4.77 16.82 24.11
C ILE A 591 4.03 17.39 22.91
N ALA A 592 3.39 18.55 23.07
CA ALA A 592 2.85 19.36 21.97
C ALA A 592 3.52 20.73 21.93
N ARG A 593 4.29 21.03 20.88
CA ARG A 593 5.11 22.26 20.85
C ARG A 593 5.30 22.92 19.50
N TYR A 594 5.49 24.24 19.49
CA TYR A 594 5.77 25.01 18.27
C TYR A 594 4.78 24.77 17.12
N ASN A 595 3.53 24.46 17.42
CA ASN A 595 2.49 24.31 16.42
C ASN A 595 1.75 25.64 16.21
N VAL A 596 1.13 25.79 15.04
CA VAL A 596 0.20 26.88 14.72
C VAL A 596 -1.20 26.31 14.54
N SER A 597 -2.19 26.91 15.19
CA SER A 597 -3.60 26.60 14.99
C SER A 597 -4.33 27.88 14.60
N GLN A 598 -4.98 27.90 13.44
CA GLN A 598 -5.74 29.05 12.94
C GLN A 598 -7.19 28.66 12.73
N ASN A 599 -8.12 29.33 13.42
CA ASN A 599 -9.57 29.16 13.20
C ASN A 599 -10.12 27.73 13.41
N ASP A 600 -9.36 26.86 14.07
CA ASP A 600 -9.94 25.59 14.52
C ASP A 600 -11.09 25.86 15.51
N LYS A 601 -12.15 25.07 15.38
CA LYS A 601 -13.37 25.17 16.18
C LYS A 601 -13.29 24.22 17.37
N GLY A 602 -14.41 24.05 18.09
CA GLY A 602 -14.51 23.07 19.17
C GLY A 602 -13.58 23.40 20.34
N ASP A 603 -12.59 22.56 20.59
CA ASP A 603 -11.70 22.63 21.74
C ASP A 603 -10.22 22.59 21.26
N LEU A 604 -9.53 23.73 21.30
CA LEU A 604 -8.16 23.89 20.76
C LEU A 604 -7.16 22.90 21.36
N VAL A 605 -7.27 22.70 22.67
CA VAL A 605 -6.53 21.70 23.45
C VAL A 605 -7.53 21.01 24.37
N LYS A 606 -7.73 19.71 24.15
CA LYS A 606 -8.69 18.90 24.89
C LYS A 606 -7.99 17.81 25.70
N ILE A 607 -8.11 17.87 27.02
CA ILE A 607 -7.65 16.87 27.98
C ILE A 607 -8.82 15.94 28.31
N ASN A 608 -8.88 14.79 27.63
CA ASN A 608 -10.07 13.94 27.63
C ASN A 608 -9.94 12.72 28.56
N PHE A 609 -8.73 12.16 28.68
CA PHE A 609 -8.44 10.97 29.48
C PHE A 609 -7.31 11.21 30.50
N GLU A 610 -7.09 10.24 31.37
CA GLU A 610 -6.04 10.29 32.39
C GLU A 610 -4.64 10.15 31.76
N PHE A 611 -3.64 10.77 32.38
CA PHE A 611 -2.22 10.56 32.05
C PHE A 611 -1.29 11.04 33.18
N THR A 612 -0.07 10.50 33.17
CA THR A 612 0.97 10.83 34.15
C THR A 612 1.61 12.18 33.88
N SER A 613 1.99 12.50 32.64
CA SER A 613 2.49 13.86 32.32
C SER A 613 2.38 14.26 30.85
N ALA A 614 2.06 15.53 30.61
CA ALA A 614 2.16 16.17 29.30
C ALA A 614 2.76 17.59 29.36
N GLN A 615 3.38 18.03 28.27
CA GLN A 615 3.97 19.36 28.12
C GLN A 615 3.42 20.03 26.87
N ILE A 616 2.76 21.17 27.03
CA ILE A 616 2.14 21.93 25.95
C ILE A 616 2.77 23.31 25.92
N TYR A 617 3.70 23.56 25.00
CA TYR A 617 4.47 24.79 25.03
C TYR A 617 4.84 25.41 23.71
N ASN A 618 5.05 26.73 23.72
CA ASN A 618 5.47 27.48 22.54
C ASN A 618 4.55 27.27 21.31
N ASN A 619 3.27 26.94 21.50
CA ASN A 619 2.30 26.90 20.41
C ASN A 619 1.67 28.29 20.20
N THR A 620 1.14 28.53 19.00
CA THR A 620 0.43 29.76 18.65
C THR A 620 -0.98 29.44 18.14
N PHE A 621 -1.98 29.93 18.85
CA PHE A 621 -3.39 29.75 18.54
C PHE A 621 -3.99 31.09 18.12
N TYR A 622 -4.60 31.12 16.94
CA TYR A 622 -5.35 32.27 16.43
C TYR A 622 -6.82 31.93 16.30
N ILE A 623 -7.64 32.71 16.99
CA ILE A 623 -9.09 32.59 16.99
C ILE A 623 -9.65 33.76 16.19
N GLY A 624 -10.13 33.47 14.97
CA GLY A 624 -10.80 34.45 14.12
C GLY A 624 -12.04 35.06 14.75
N ALA A 625 -12.39 36.28 14.33
CA ALA A 625 -13.52 37.01 14.88
C ALA A 625 -14.83 36.21 14.77
N GLY A 626 -15.62 36.16 15.84
CA GLY A 626 -16.87 35.41 15.90
C GLY A 626 -16.74 33.92 16.22
N LEU A 627 -15.54 33.33 16.17
CA LEU A 627 -15.30 31.96 16.62
C LEU A 627 -15.26 31.88 18.15
N LYS A 628 -15.66 30.72 18.71
CA LYS A 628 -15.81 30.52 20.16
C LYS A 628 -15.29 29.16 20.64
N PRO A 629 -14.06 28.74 20.28
CA PRO A 629 -13.55 27.47 20.76
C PRO A 629 -13.27 27.53 22.28
N ALA A 630 -13.17 26.36 22.92
CA ALA A 630 -12.49 26.27 24.21
C ALA A 630 -10.98 26.35 23.98
N ILE A 631 -10.26 27.20 24.72
CA ILE A 631 -8.79 27.24 24.63
C ILE A 631 -8.22 25.97 25.27
N ILE A 632 -8.70 25.68 26.48
CA ILE A 632 -8.42 24.45 27.22
C ILE A 632 -9.77 23.88 27.64
N LYS A 633 -9.96 22.60 27.35
CA LYS A 633 -11.05 21.80 27.90
C LYS A 633 -10.48 20.59 28.62
N GLU A 634 -10.88 20.44 29.86
CA GLU A 634 -10.64 19.27 30.68
C GLU A 634 -11.96 18.52 30.89
N VAL A 635 -11.86 17.28 31.35
CA VAL A 635 -12.99 16.46 31.79
C VAL A 635 -12.95 16.35 33.32
N GLU A 636 -14.10 16.51 33.96
CA GLU A 636 -14.26 16.36 35.41
C GLU A 636 -13.95 14.92 35.86
N ASN A 637 -13.41 14.77 37.07
CA ASN A 637 -13.02 13.49 37.68
C ASN A 637 -11.93 12.70 36.93
N VAL A 638 -11.23 13.31 35.99
CA VAL A 638 -10.11 12.69 35.25
C VAL A 638 -8.79 13.19 35.83
N ALA A 639 -7.95 12.26 36.32
CA ALA A 639 -6.64 12.58 36.86
C ALA A 639 -5.60 12.84 35.76
N HIS A 640 -5.00 14.03 35.75
CA HIS A 640 -3.97 14.38 34.77
C HIS A 640 -2.99 15.41 35.32
N THR A 641 -1.74 15.33 34.86
CA THR A 641 -0.70 16.32 35.18
C THR A 641 -0.12 16.94 33.92
N TYR A 642 -0.17 18.25 33.74
CA TYR A 642 0.44 18.89 32.56
C TYR A 642 1.01 20.27 32.82
N THR A 643 1.95 20.69 31.96
CA THR A 643 2.38 22.08 31.86
C THR A 643 1.82 22.72 30.59
N TYR A 644 1.40 23.98 30.71
CA TYR A 644 0.98 24.83 29.59
C TYR A 644 1.79 26.13 29.66
N GLN A 645 2.87 26.22 28.86
CA GLN A 645 3.91 27.23 29.03
C GLN A 645 4.32 27.90 27.72
N ASN A 646 4.68 29.18 27.77
CA ASN A 646 5.19 29.91 26.60
C ASN A 646 4.26 29.93 25.37
N ASN A 647 2.97 29.59 25.50
CA ASN A 647 2.04 29.63 24.36
C ASN A 647 1.54 31.06 24.12
N ILE A 648 1.07 31.33 22.90
CA ILE A 648 0.35 32.55 22.55
C ILE A 648 -1.05 32.17 22.06
N VAL A 649 -2.07 32.73 22.69
CA VAL A 649 -3.46 32.69 22.23
C VAL A 649 -3.86 34.11 21.82
N TYR A 650 -4.28 34.26 20.57
CA TYR A 650 -4.71 35.52 19.98
C TYR A 650 -6.19 35.45 19.63
N ASN A 651 -7.02 36.16 20.40
CA ASN A 651 -8.43 36.35 20.05
C ASN A 651 -8.60 37.61 19.20
N ALA A 652 -9.00 37.43 17.93
CA ALA A 652 -9.21 38.54 17.00
C ALA A 652 -10.51 39.32 17.29
N ASP A 653 -11.44 38.77 18.08
CA ASP A 653 -12.69 39.44 18.43
C ASP A 653 -12.47 40.53 19.50
N ALA A 654 -12.39 41.78 19.05
CA ALA A 654 -12.23 42.96 19.92
C ALA A 654 -13.40 43.17 20.89
N ASN A 655 -14.60 42.67 20.56
CA ASN A 655 -15.83 42.92 21.29
C ASN A 655 -16.24 41.73 22.19
N ALA A 656 -15.52 40.61 22.09
CA ALA A 656 -15.86 39.37 22.78
C ALA A 656 -14.71 38.89 23.70
N VAL A 657 -14.22 39.78 24.56
CA VAL A 657 -13.14 39.48 25.54
C VAL A 657 -13.48 38.31 26.48
N GLY A 658 -14.78 37.97 26.64
CA GLY A 658 -15.25 36.78 27.36
C GLY A 658 -15.57 35.54 26.51
N ASN A 659 -15.08 35.47 25.26
CA ASN A 659 -15.57 34.50 24.27
C ASN A 659 -14.44 33.93 23.41
N PRO A 660 -13.39 33.40 24.05
CA PRO A 660 -13.28 31.93 24.11
C PRO A 660 -13.49 31.38 25.52
N ARG A 661 -13.90 30.10 25.60
CA ARG A 661 -14.25 29.45 26.87
C ARG A 661 -13.05 28.70 27.47
N TYR A 662 -13.08 28.55 28.79
CA TYR A 662 -12.26 27.59 29.52
C TYR A 662 -13.21 26.62 30.21
N ILE A 663 -13.00 25.33 30.00
CA ILE A 663 -13.76 24.27 30.68
C ILE A 663 -12.74 23.53 31.53
N MET A 664 -12.63 23.93 32.79
CA MET A 664 -11.59 23.45 33.70
C MET A 664 -12.21 23.10 35.04
N PHE A 665 -11.66 22.07 35.70
CA PHE A 665 -12.17 21.55 36.96
C PHE A 665 -11.09 21.60 38.04
N ASP A 666 -11.50 21.77 39.30
CA ASP A 666 -10.65 21.78 40.50
C ASP A 666 -11.19 20.78 41.54
N ASP A 667 -11.50 19.57 41.09
CA ASP A 667 -12.08 18.50 41.94
C ASP A 667 -11.01 17.73 42.74
N GLY A 668 -9.74 18.17 42.65
CA GLY A 668 -8.60 17.55 43.31
C GLY A 668 -7.90 16.46 42.48
N LYS A 669 -8.32 16.22 41.23
CA LYS A 669 -7.66 15.28 40.30
C LYS A 669 -6.73 15.95 39.29
N GLN A 670 -6.89 17.25 39.07
CA GLN A 670 -6.11 18.00 38.08
C GLN A 670 -4.86 18.60 38.73
N ASN A 671 -3.68 18.33 38.17
CA ASN A 671 -2.42 18.91 38.58
C ASN A 671 -1.75 19.64 37.42
N ARG A 672 -2.04 20.92 37.27
CA ARG A 672 -1.62 21.72 36.10
C ARG A 672 -0.73 22.88 36.48
N THR A 673 0.23 23.21 35.61
CA THR A 673 1.02 24.44 35.70
C THR A 673 0.83 25.26 34.42
N ILE A 674 0.04 26.33 34.51
CA ILE A 674 -0.24 27.24 33.38
C ILE A 674 0.46 28.57 33.64
N THR A 675 1.59 28.81 32.98
CA THR A 675 2.46 29.96 33.28
C THR A 675 3.19 30.48 32.07
N ASN A 676 3.49 31.78 32.05
CA ASN A 676 4.33 32.42 31.03
C ASN A 676 3.75 32.33 29.60
N ASN A 677 2.42 32.42 29.49
CA ASN A 677 1.71 32.46 28.21
C ASN A 677 1.20 33.88 27.94
N ILE A 678 0.88 34.17 26.67
CA ILE A 678 0.06 35.34 26.30
C ILE A 678 -1.33 34.86 25.95
N PHE A 679 -2.35 35.44 26.59
CA PHE A 679 -3.76 35.22 26.29
C PHE A 679 -4.42 36.55 25.88
N TYR A 680 -4.12 37.00 24.67
CA TYR A 680 -4.54 38.30 24.17
C TYR A 680 -6.06 38.36 23.94
N ARG A 681 -6.71 39.36 24.55
CA ARG A 681 -8.16 39.60 24.50
C ARG A 681 -8.99 38.39 24.95
N THR A 682 -8.58 37.75 26.02
CA THR A 682 -9.37 36.70 26.70
C THR A 682 -9.54 37.03 28.18
N ASN A 683 -10.58 36.47 28.80
CA ASN A 683 -10.80 36.52 30.25
C ASN A 683 -10.21 35.27 30.91
N LEU A 684 -9.18 35.46 31.74
CA LEU A 684 -8.56 34.35 32.45
C LEU A 684 -9.42 33.91 33.64
N PRO A 685 -9.77 32.62 33.75
CA PRO A 685 -10.48 32.09 34.91
C PRO A 685 -9.51 31.95 36.10
N SER A 686 -10.04 31.77 37.30
CA SER A 686 -9.22 31.69 38.54
C SER A 686 -8.20 30.54 38.54
N GLN A 687 -8.45 29.50 37.74
CA GLN A 687 -7.57 28.36 37.53
C GLN A 687 -6.26 28.74 36.81
N ILE A 688 -6.24 29.87 36.11
CA ILE A 688 -5.07 30.37 35.39
C ILE A 688 -4.50 31.54 36.19
N ASN A 689 -3.31 31.36 36.75
CA ASN A 689 -2.66 32.40 37.54
C ASN A 689 -2.33 33.61 36.65
N ALA A 690 -3.00 34.74 36.88
CA ALA A 690 -2.78 35.97 36.13
C ALA A 690 -1.37 36.59 36.37
N GLY A 691 -0.69 36.26 37.47
CA GLY A 691 0.58 36.90 37.86
C GLY A 691 1.77 36.51 36.98
N SER A 692 1.73 35.35 36.32
CA SER A 692 2.80 34.88 35.42
C SER A 692 2.38 34.78 33.95
N ASN A 693 1.12 35.07 33.62
CA ASN A 693 0.61 35.09 32.26
C ASN A 693 0.32 36.54 31.85
N SER A 694 0.42 36.85 30.56
CA SER A 694 0.18 38.20 30.03
C SER A 694 -1.09 38.22 29.18
N THR A 695 -1.80 39.35 29.20
CA THR A 695 -2.91 39.64 28.28
C THR A 695 -2.53 40.71 27.25
N SER A 696 -1.24 41.05 27.18
CA SER A 696 -0.72 42.06 26.25
C SER A 696 -0.78 41.58 24.80
N ASP A 697 -0.86 42.51 23.87
CA ASP A 697 -0.79 42.20 22.44
C ASP A 697 0.56 41.57 22.11
N PRO A 698 0.63 40.36 21.50
CA PRO A 698 1.88 39.76 21.10
C PRO A 698 2.55 40.49 19.93
N LEU A 699 1.89 41.49 19.32
CA LEU A 699 2.39 42.29 18.20
C LEU A 699 2.80 41.41 17.02
N PHE A 700 1.89 40.56 16.53
CA PHE A 700 2.12 39.80 15.30
C PHE A 700 2.22 40.71 14.07
N VAL A 701 2.96 40.28 13.03
CA VAL A 701 3.11 41.01 11.76
C VAL A 701 1.74 41.31 11.14
N GLU A 702 1.04 40.24 10.75
CA GLU A 702 -0.26 40.23 10.10
C GLU A 702 -1.01 38.94 10.49
N PRO A 703 -1.53 38.84 11.74
CA PRO A 703 -2.14 37.60 12.21
C PRO A 703 -3.45 37.30 11.48
N GLY A 704 -3.72 36.01 11.24
CA GLY A 704 -4.97 35.55 10.59
C GLY A 704 -4.93 35.53 9.06
N THR A 705 -3.77 35.79 8.44
CA THR A 705 -3.59 35.78 6.99
C THR A 705 -3.05 34.46 6.45
N ALA A 706 -2.78 33.48 7.30
CA ALA A 706 -2.30 32.18 6.85
C ALA A 706 -3.39 31.50 6.00
N THR A 707 -2.98 30.84 4.93
CA THR A 707 -3.86 30.08 4.02
C THR A 707 -3.48 28.60 4.10
N THR A 708 -3.80 27.80 3.08
CA THR A 708 -3.23 26.45 2.97
C THR A 708 -1.73 26.54 2.66
N GLY A 709 -0.96 25.65 3.27
CA GLY A 709 0.50 25.56 3.22
C GLY A 709 1.12 25.87 4.58
N LEU A 710 1.90 24.92 5.12
CA LEU A 710 2.76 25.08 6.32
C LEU A 710 3.52 26.40 6.36
N SER A 711 3.91 26.84 5.18
CA SER A 711 4.77 27.97 4.96
C SER A 711 4.01 29.28 5.32
N THR A 712 2.70 29.34 5.04
CA THR A 712 1.91 30.58 5.01
C THR A 712 1.65 31.24 6.37
N VAL A 713 2.12 30.63 7.46
CA VAL A 713 1.99 31.12 8.84
C VAL A 713 2.89 32.32 9.17
N GLY A 714 3.60 32.88 8.19
CA GLY A 714 4.52 34.01 8.35
C GLY A 714 3.91 35.26 8.99
N GLY A 715 2.59 35.46 8.86
CA GLY A 715 1.86 36.56 9.51
C GLY A 715 1.91 36.54 11.04
N TYR A 716 2.21 35.38 11.64
CA TYR A 716 2.34 35.20 13.09
C TYR A 716 3.75 35.43 13.64
N LYS A 717 4.69 35.91 12.83
CA LYS A 717 5.98 36.37 13.36
C LYS A 717 5.79 37.58 14.28
N LEU A 718 6.69 37.74 15.24
CA LEU A 718 6.62 38.81 16.23
C LEU A 718 7.25 40.09 15.66
N LYS A 719 6.63 41.24 15.89
CA LYS A 719 7.21 42.57 15.61
C LYS A 719 8.27 42.97 16.64
N PRO A 720 9.19 43.89 16.29
CA PRO A 720 10.06 44.53 17.27
C PRO A 720 9.26 45.15 18.43
N GLY A 721 9.72 44.97 19.66
CA GLY A 721 9.04 45.45 20.87
C GLY A 721 7.89 44.56 21.37
N SER A 722 7.66 43.42 20.72
CA SER A 722 6.69 42.43 21.22
C SER A 722 7.03 41.98 22.64
N PRO A 723 6.03 41.89 23.54
CA PRO A 723 6.21 41.34 24.89
C PRO A 723 6.54 39.84 24.90
N ALA A 724 6.41 39.16 23.76
CA ALA A 724 6.73 37.75 23.57
C ALA A 724 8.22 37.50 23.26
N LEU A 725 9.00 38.53 22.94
CA LEU A 725 10.42 38.35 22.57
C LEU A 725 11.29 38.08 23.79
N THR A 726 12.03 36.96 23.79
CA THR A 726 13.03 36.60 24.82
C THR A 726 12.51 36.60 26.27
N THR A 727 11.21 36.37 26.46
CA THR A 727 10.53 36.37 27.76
C THR A 727 10.03 34.99 28.17
N GLY A 728 10.31 33.96 27.38
CA GLY A 728 9.93 32.57 27.62
C GLY A 728 10.66 31.95 28.81
N ILE A 729 10.03 30.97 29.45
CA ILE A 729 10.70 30.07 30.39
C ILE A 729 11.57 29.10 29.59
N VAL A 730 12.79 28.86 30.07
CA VAL A 730 13.68 27.86 29.51
C VAL A 730 13.14 26.47 29.82
N ILE A 731 12.83 25.71 28.77
CA ILE A 731 12.37 24.32 28.86
C ILE A 731 13.54 23.41 28.44
N ALA A 732 13.86 22.42 29.28
CA ALA A 732 14.90 21.44 28.94
C ALA A 732 14.43 20.53 27.78
N ASN A 733 15.35 20.09 26.91
CA ASN A 733 15.05 19.23 25.76
C ASN A 733 13.96 19.81 24.82
N ASN A 734 13.95 21.14 24.66
CA ASN A 734 12.99 21.89 23.86
C ASN A 734 13.06 21.64 22.34
N GLY A 735 13.79 20.62 21.87
CA GLY A 735 13.93 20.28 20.46
C GLY A 735 14.99 21.07 19.71
N GLY A 736 15.51 22.15 20.30
CA GLY A 736 16.60 22.95 19.76
C GLY A 736 16.21 23.85 18.57
N LEU A 737 14.99 23.75 18.05
CA LEU A 737 14.51 24.51 16.90
C LEU A 737 13.07 25.01 17.10
N ASP A 738 12.73 26.11 16.45
CA ASP A 738 11.36 26.61 16.31
C ASP A 738 10.71 26.11 15.00
N TYR A 739 9.50 26.57 14.70
CA TYR A 739 8.77 26.20 13.47
C TYR A 739 9.51 26.52 12.17
N PHE A 740 10.26 27.62 12.11
CA PHE A 740 11.01 28.06 10.93
C PHE A 740 12.46 27.54 10.92
N GLY A 741 12.82 26.68 11.87
CA GLY A 741 14.18 26.15 12.02
C GLY A 741 15.18 27.16 12.62
N ASN A 742 14.71 28.18 13.33
CA ASN A 742 15.58 29.04 14.14
C ASN A 742 16.05 28.27 15.38
N PRO A 743 17.32 28.40 15.80
CA PRO A 743 17.80 27.78 17.03
C PRO A 743 17.02 28.24 18.26
N VAL A 744 16.70 27.31 19.16
CA VAL A 744 16.12 27.59 20.48
C VAL A 744 17.10 27.15 21.54
N SER A 745 17.59 28.09 22.34
CA SER A 745 18.59 27.82 23.39
C SER A 745 18.02 26.94 24.49
N ALA A 746 18.84 26.03 25.01
CA ALA A 746 18.52 25.23 26.20
C ALA A 746 18.83 25.97 27.53
N SER A 747 19.34 27.20 27.46
CA SER A 747 19.81 27.96 28.63
C SER A 747 19.43 29.44 28.65
N GLU A 748 18.93 29.97 27.52
CA GLU A 748 18.48 31.35 27.39
C GLU A 748 16.99 31.38 27.14
N ALA A 749 16.33 32.44 27.64
CA ALA A 749 14.89 32.61 27.50
C ALA A 749 14.49 32.65 26.01
N PRO A 750 13.65 31.73 25.53
CA PRO A 750 13.14 31.77 24.17
C PRO A 750 12.07 32.86 24.01
N ASN A 751 11.61 33.09 22.79
CA ASN A 751 10.36 33.78 22.57
C ASN A 751 9.18 32.94 23.05
N LEU A 752 8.03 33.57 23.32
CA LEU A 752 6.74 32.88 23.44
C LEU A 752 6.22 32.55 22.03
N GLY A 753 5.42 31.49 21.95
CA GLY A 753 4.84 31.00 20.70
C GLY A 753 5.84 30.24 19.84
N PHE A 754 5.43 29.97 18.61
CA PHE A 754 6.10 29.05 17.70
C PHE A 754 7.33 29.62 16.98
N TYR A 755 7.60 30.93 17.12
CA TYR A 755 8.65 31.68 16.41
C TYR A 755 9.71 32.24 17.37
N ASN A 756 10.95 31.78 17.22
CA ASN A 756 12.12 32.15 18.01
C ASN A 756 13.14 33.03 17.24
N GLY A 757 12.74 33.65 16.13
CA GLY A 757 13.59 34.62 15.43
C GLY A 757 13.54 36.02 16.05
N PRO A 758 14.35 36.96 15.54
CA PRO A 758 14.28 38.37 15.96
C PRO A 758 12.94 38.98 15.58
N GLY A 759 12.54 40.05 16.28
CA GLY A 759 11.37 40.84 15.89
C GLY A 759 11.51 41.36 14.45
N THR A 760 10.47 41.21 13.63
CA THR A 760 10.44 41.61 12.22
C THR A 760 9.18 42.39 11.88
N ASN A 761 9.29 43.41 11.01
CA ASN A 761 8.13 44.13 10.47
C ASN A 761 7.60 43.53 9.16
N SER A 762 8.32 42.57 8.57
CA SER A 762 7.92 41.87 7.36
C SER A 762 7.43 40.47 7.73
N ALA A 763 6.26 40.08 7.24
CA ALA A 763 6.03 38.68 6.92
C ALA A 763 7.06 38.36 5.83
N LEU A 764 7.80 37.26 5.93
CA LEU A 764 8.96 37.07 5.05
C LEU A 764 8.58 37.16 3.56
N PRO A 765 9.55 37.50 2.69
CA PRO A 765 9.38 37.58 1.23
C PRO A 765 8.96 36.21 0.66
N VAL A 766 8.36 36.23 -0.54
CA VAL A 766 7.82 35.10 -1.34
C VAL A 766 8.12 33.72 -0.78
N GLU A 767 7.06 32.96 -0.62
CA GLU A 767 7.18 31.64 -0.08
C GLU A 767 7.02 30.56 -1.15
N LEU A 768 8.06 29.76 -1.34
CA LEU A 768 8.01 28.61 -2.25
C LEU A 768 7.23 27.46 -1.62
N THR A 769 6.19 26.99 -2.30
CA THR A 769 5.49 25.73 -1.96
C THR A 769 6.15 24.52 -2.61
N ALA A 770 6.87 24.72 -3.71
CA ALA A 770 7.64 23.68 -4.36
C ALA A 770 8.82 24.29 -5.13
N PHE A 771 9.96 23.61 -5.13
CA PHE A 771 11.02 23.80 -6.12
C PHE A 771 11.57 22.43 -6.48
N THR A 772 11.33 22.02 -7.72
CA THR A 772 11.69 20.70 -8.23
C THR A 772 12.40 20.84 -9.57
N GLY A 773 13.12 19.80 -9.95
CA GLY A 773 13.74 19.71 -11.26
C GLY A 773 13.64 18.31 -11.81
N ARG A 774 13.58 18.21 -13.13
CA ARG A 774 13.64 16.93 -13.84
C ARG A 774 14.56 17.04 -15.05
N LYS A 775 15.20 15.93 -15.37
CA LYS A 775 15.97 15.79 -16.62
C LYS A 775 14.99 15.72 -17.79
N GLN A 776 15.27 16.48 -18.85
CA GLN A 776 14.59 16.39 -20.14
C GLN A 776 15.63 16.26 -21.26
N PHE A 777 15.19 15.87 -22.46
CA PHE A 777 16.05 15.60 -23.62
C PHE A 777 17.02 16.75 -23.96
N ASN A 778 16.69 17.98 -23.59
CA ASN A 778 17.45 19.20 -23.84
C ASN A 778 18.02 19.88 -22.59
N GLY A 779 17.99 19.26 -21.39
CA GLY A 779 18.63 19.82 -20.19
C GLY A 779 17.87 19.63 -18.88
N SER A 780 18.08 20.52 -17.92
CA SER A 780 17.41 20.51 -16.61
C SER A 780 16.18 21.41 -16.64
N TYR A 781 14.99 20.82 -16.55
CA TYR A 781 13.74 21.56 -16.45
C TYR A 781 13.37 21.75 -14.98
N LEU A 782 13.47 23.00 -14.52
CA LEU A 782 13.20 23.43 -13.16
C LEU A 782 11.79 24.02 -13.10
N THR A 783 11.03 23.67 -12.07
CA THR A 783 9.71 24.21 -11.79
C THR A 783 9.60 24.62 -10.35
N TRP A 784 8.96 25.75 -10.09
CA TRP A 784 8.63 26.16 -8.74
C TRP A 784 7.25 26.78 -8.68
N GLN A 785 6.70 26.74 -7.47
CA GLN A 785 5.44 27.38 -7.17
C GLN A 785 5.60 28.22 -5.91
N THR A 786 5.00 29.39 -5.92
CA THR A 786 4.90 30.27 -4.76
C THR A 786 3.53 30.09 -4.13
N ALA A 787 3.41 30.18 -2.79
CA ALA A 787 2.14 30.30 -2.08
C ALA A 787 1.59 31.72 -2.26
N SER A 788 2.48 32.70 -2.08
CA SER A 788 2.24 34.12 -2.20
C SER A 788 3.55 34.83 -2.54
N GLU A 789 3.42 36.03 -3.10
CA GLU A 789 4.53 36.93 -3.42
C GLU A 789 4.29 38.29 -2.80
N GLN A 790 5.32 38.84 -2.18
CA GLN A 790 5.31 40.22 -1.69
C GLN A 790 6.62 40.88 -2.11
N ASN A 791 6.49 42.04 -2.74
CA ASN A 791 7.59 42.87 -3.25
C ASN A 791 8.59 42.21 -4.23
N ASN A 792 8.22 41.08 -4.84
CA ASN A 792 9.10 40.25 -5.65
C ASN A 792 9.32 40.80 -7.06
N ALA A 793 10.53 41.28 -7.35
CA ALA A 793 10.87 41.70 -8.70
C ALA A 793 11.15 40.50 -9.61
N ARG A 794 11.93 39.51 -9.13
CA ARG A 794 12.33 38.33 -9.92
C ARG A 794 12.91 37.20 -9.07
N PHE A 795 12.85 35.99 -9.64
CA PHE A 795 13.61 34.83 -9.20
C PHE A 795 14.87 34.70 -10.03
N ILE A 796 16.00 34.54 -9.38
CA ILE A 796 17.31 34.25 -9.96
C ILE A 796 17.57 32.76 -9.78
N ILE A 797 17.88 32.06 -10.87
CA ILE A 797 18.18 30.63 -10.89
C ILE A 797 19.70 30.48 -10.86
N GLU A 798 20.21 29.69 -9.94
CA GLU A 798 21.65 29.44 -9.81
C GLU A 798 21.97 27.94 -9.89
N ARG A 799 23.16 27.61 -10.41
CA ARG A 799 23.68 26.24 -10.54
C ARG A 799 25.09 26.10 -9.96
N SER A 800 25.36 24.93 -9.39
CA SER A 800 26.65 24.51 -8.83
C SER A 800 26.97 23.07 -9.22
N THR A 801 28.26 22.71 -9.28
CA THR A 801 28.72 21.31 -9.43
C THR A 801 29.22 20.68 -8.13
N ASP A 802 29.44 21.50 -7.10
CA ASP A 802 29.99 21.08 -5.79
C ASP A 802 28.99 21.29 -4.64
N GLY A 803 27.81 21.86 -4.92
CA GLY A 803 26.78 22.18 -3.95
C GLY A 803 27.09 23.37 -3.04
N ASN A 804 28.22 24.06 -3.25
CA ASN A 804 28.71 25.15 -2.41
C ASN A 804 28.90 26.45 -3.20
N SER A 805 29.50 26.36 -4.39
CA SER A 805 29.80 27.49 -5.28
C SER A 805 28.73 27.59 -6.36
N PHE A 806 27.80 28.54 -6.23
CA PHE A 806 26.68 28.73 -7.15
C PHE A 806 26.93 29.88 -8.13
N HIS A 807 26.55 29.68 -9.39
CA HIS A 807 26.62 30.66 -10.46
C HIS A 807 25.23 30.91 -11.05
N GLU A 808 24.90 32.17 -11.34
CA GLU A 808 23.63 32.58 -11.95
C GLU A 808 23.51 32.05 -13.39
N LEU A 809 22.36 31.44 -13.68
CA LEU A 809 21.98 30.95 -15.02
C LEU A 809 21.04 31.90 -15.75
N GLY A 810 20.24 32.67 -15.00
CA GLY A 810 19.26 33.61 -15.51
C GLY A 810 18.17 33.90 -14.49
N ASP A 811 17.20 34.71 -14.88
CA ASP A 811 16.09 35.11 -14.02
C ASP A 811 14.72 34.94 -14.68
N VAL A 812 13.69 34.83 -13.84
CA VAL A 812 12.28 34.83 -14.22
C VAL A 812 11.57 35.91 -13.43
N LYS A 813 10.88 36.81 -14.13
CA LYS A 813 10.16 37.93 -13.52
C LYS A 813 9.11 37.45 -12.52
N GLY A 814 9.14 38.01 -11.32
CA GLY A 814 8.14 37.78 -10.27
C GLY A 814 6.84 38.53 -10.53
N ALA A 815 5.80 38.21 -9.79
CA ALA A 815 4.50 38.88 -9.89
C ALA A 815 4.44 40.23 -9.15
N GLY A 816 5.50 40.61 -8.43
CA GLY A 816 5.51 41.77 -7.54
C GLY A 816 4.76 41.47 -6.25
N ASN A 817 3.43 41.49 -6.31
CA ASN A 817 2.56 41.13 -5.18
C ASN A 817 1.48 40.16 -5.66
N ALA A 818 1.38 38.99 -5.03
CA ALA A 818 0.38 37.98 -5.32
C ALA A 818 -0.04 37.27 -4.03
N ALA A 819 -1.33 37.32 -3.67
CA ALA A 819 -1.88 36.57 -2.54
C ALA A 819 -2.48 35.21 -2.97
N ARG A 820 -2.00 34.66 -4.09
CA ARG A 820 -2.45 33.38 -4.64
C ARG A 820 -1.27 32.60 -5.17
N PRO A 821 -1.36 31.26 -5.27
CA PRO A 821 -0.25 30.50 -5.78
C PRO A 821 0.04 30.79 -7.25
N LEU A 822 1.33 30.90 -7.59
CA LEU A 822 1.80 31.11 -8.95
C LEU A 822 2.88 30.10 -9.30
N ALA A 823 2.83 29.58 -10.52
CA ALA A 823 3.75 28.57 -11.00
C ALA A 823 4.70 29.16 -12.04
N TYR A 824 5.96 28.77 -11.94
CA TYR A 824 7.06 29.24 -12.76
C TYR A 824 7.89 28.06 -13.24
N SER A 825 8.61 28.28 -14.34
CA SER A 825 9.55 27.29 -14.85
C SER A 825 10.76 27.94 -15.48
N PHE A 826 11.87 27.22 -15.47
CA PHE A 826 13.12 27.61 -16.11
C PHE A 826 13.78 26.37 -16.71
N LEU A 827 14.32 26.51 -17.91
CA LEU A 827 15.02 25.43 -18.61
C LEU A 827 16.50 25.78 -18.75
N ASP A 828 17.35 25.06 -18.01
CA ASP A 828 18.78 25.05 -18.24
C ASP A 828 19.10 24.08 -19.38
N ASN A 829 19.40 24.61 -20.56
CA ASN A 829 19.67 23.82 -21.77
C ASN A 829 21.09 23.22 -21.83
N ASN A 830 21.95 23.54 -20.87
CA ASN A 830 23.36 23.12 -20.91
C ASN A 830 23.88 22.73 -19.52
N PRO A 831 23.25 21.75 -18.83
CA PRO A 831 23.75 21.22 -17.57
C PRO A 831 25.15 20.64 -17.74
N TYR A 832 25.99 20.75 -16.72
CA TYR A 832 27.31 20.13 -16.74
C TYR A 832 27.20 18.59 -16.71
N PRO A 833 28.18 17.85 -17.23
CA PRO A 833 28.27 16.41 -16.98
C PRO A 833 28.40 16.13 -15.47
N GLY A 834 27.70 15.11 -14.97
CA GLY A 834 27.70 14.77 -13.54
C GLY A 834 26.61 15.47 -12.72
N LEU A 835 26.83 15.60 -11.41
CA LEU A 835 25.88 16.24 -10.51
C LEU A 835 25.81 17.75 -10.74
N ASN A 836 24.57 18.24 -10.92
CA ASN A 836 24.25 19.66 -10.99
C ASN A 836 23.28 19.99 -9.85
N TYR A 837 23.65 20.95 -9.01
CA TYR A 837 22.84 21.46 -7.93
C TYR A 837 22.23 22.79 -8.35
N TYR A 838 20.92 22.95 -8.17
CA TYR A 838 20.18 24.15 -8.52
C TYR A 838 19.54 24.74 -7.28
N ARG A 839 19.50 26.07 -7.19
CA ARG A 839 18.77 26.80 -6.16
C ARG A 839 18.12 28.05 -6.75
N LEU A 840 17.16 28.59 -6.02
CA LEU A 840 16.51 29.84 -6.33
C LEU A 840 16.98 30.94 -5.37
N LYS A 841 17.02 32.16 -5.87
CA LYS A 841 17.19 33.38 -5.09
C LYS A 841 16.08 34.35 -5.47
N GLN A 842 15.37 34.88 -4.49
CA GLN A 842 14.43 35.97 -4.73
C GLN A 842 15.18 37.30 -4.72
N GLN A 843 14.78 38.24 -5.58
CA GLN A 843 15.17 39.64 -5.46
C GLN A 843 13.94 40.55 -5.49
N ASP A 844 13.87 41.46 -4.52
CA ASP A 844 12.81 42.46 -4.38
C ASP A 844 13.07 43.70 -5.23
N PHE A 845 12.06 44.57 -5.38
CA PHE A 845 12.18 45.81 -6.16
C PHE A 845 13.20 46.82 -5.61
N ASP A 846 13.54 46.73 -4.32
CA ASP A 846 14.57 47.57 -3.70
C ASP A 846 16.00 46.99 -3.83
N GLY A 847 16.13 45.83 -4.48
CA GLY A 847 17.40 45.12 -4.69
C GLY A 847 17.77 44.14 -3.58
N THR A 848 17.00 44.09 -2.48
CA THR A 848 17.19 43.08 -1.42
C THR A 848 17.01 41.69 -2.00
N SER A 849 17.92 40.76 -1.68
CA SER A 849 17.87 39.40 -2.21
C SER A 849 17.98 38.37 -1.09
N VAL A 850 17.22 37.27 -1.21
CA VAL A 850 17.19 36.17 -0.25
C VAL A 850 17.36 34.85 -1.01
N ASP A 851 18.30 34.02 -0.57
CA ASP A 851 18.51 32.67 -1.09
C ASP A 851 17.46 31.72 -0.50
N PHE A 852 16.83 30.91 -1.34
CA PHE A 852 16.03 29.79 -0.86
C PHE A 852 16.93 28.64 -0.45
N LYS A 853 16.59 27.97 0.66
CA LYS A 853 17.40 26.86 1.21
C LYS A 853 17.25 25.55 0.44
N THR A 854 16.19 25.41 -0.37
CA THR A 854 15.94 24.19 -1.15
C THR A 854 16.91 24.09 -2.32
N ILE A 855 17.67 22.98 -2.37
CA ILE A 855 18.59 22.66 -3.46
C ILE A 855 18.06 21.44 -4.22
N VAL A 856 17.97 21.56 -5.54
CA VAL A 856 17.59 20.46 -6.45
C VAL A 856 18.85 19.89 -7.07
N ALA A 857 19.12 18.61 -6.86
CA ALA A 857 20.25 17.92 -7.49
C ALA A 857 19.78 17.07 -8.69
N LEU A 858 20.41 17.26 -9.86
CA LEU A 858 20.18 16.47 -11.06
C LEU A 858 21.50 15.90 -11.57
N ASP A 859 21.56 14.57 -11.67
CA ASP A 859 22.75 13.86 -12.12
C ASP A 859 22.71 13.57 -13.62
N PHE A 860 23.66 14.16 -14.35
CA PHE A 860 23.95 13.95 -15.77
C PHE A 860 25.18 13.05 -15.98
N THR A 861 25.54 12.23 -14.99
CA THR A 861 26.49 11.12 -15.16
C THR A 861 25.85 10.09 -16.10
N MET A 862 26.48 9.83 -17.25
CA MET A 862 25.86 9.06 -18.33
C MET A 862 25.60 7.58 -17.95
N ALA A 863 24.34 7.21 -17.80
CA ALA A 863 23.85 5.95 -18.36
C ALA A 863 23.56 6.21 -19.86
N ARG A 864 24.37 5.61 -20.73
CA ARG A 864 24.35 5.78 -22.19
C ARG A 864 22.96 5.50 -22.79
N SER A 865 22.28 6.51 -23.36
CA SER A 865 21.35 6.39 -24.50
C SER A 865 20.86 7.76 -24.99
N GLY A 866 21.29 8.18 -26.19
CA GLY A 866 20.81 9.37 -26.91
C GLY A 866 21.80 9.83 -27.98
N SER A 867 21.61 9.43 -29.23
CA SER A 867 22.54 9.60 -30.37
C SER A 867 22.98 11.04 -30.66
N THR A 868 24.30 11.25 -30.82
CA THR A 868 24.95 12.52 -31.24
C THR A 868 25.00 12.72 -32.76
N VAL A 869 24.35 11.83 -33.53
CA VAL A 869 24.36 11.73 -35.00
C VAL A 869 22.94 11.92 -35.51
N GLN A 870 22.74 12.84 -36.47
CA GLN A 870 21.46 13.03 -37.16
C GLN A 870 21.63 12.81 -38.67
N VAL A 871 20.65 12.19 -39.33
CA VAL A 871 20.69 11.87 -40.77
C VAL A 871 19.52 12.50 -41.54
N TYR A 872 19.83 13.30 -42.57
CA TYR A 872 18.83 13.96 -43.43
C TYR A 872 19.29 14.06 -44.90
N PRO A 873 18.42 14.34 -45.90
CA PRO A 873 16.99 14.30 -45.81
C PRO A 873 16.51 12.87 -45.55
N ASN A 874 15.48 12.74 -44.73
CA ASN A 874 14.75 11.51 -44.54
C ASN A 874 13.28 11.78 -44.86
N PRO A 875 12.72 11.21 -45.95
CA PRO A 875 13.30 10.17 -46.82
C PRO A 875 14.40 10.65 -47.78
N ALA A 876 15.38 9.77 -48.04
CA ALA A 876 16.53 9.99 -48.91
C ALA A 876 16.31 9.43 -50.32
N LYS A 877 16.85 10.09 -51.34
CA LYS A 877 16.96 9.56 -52.71
C LYS A 877 18.37 9.07 -52.99
N ASP A 878 19.28 9.94 -53.40
CA ASP A 878 20.61 9.49 -53.84
C ASP A 878 21.69 9.68 -52.77
N GLN A 879 21.43 10.53 -51.79
CA GLN A 879 22.37 10.86 -50.72
C GLN A 879 21.66 11.18 -49.41
N VAL A 880 22.38 10.97 -48.30
CA VAL A 880 22.06 11.48 -46.96
C VAL A 880 23.22 12.32 -46.45
N HIS A 881 22.94 13.16 -45.48
CA HIS A 881 23.82 14.07 -44.77
C HIS A 881 23.85 13.63 -43.32
N VAL A 882 25.05 13.53 -42.76
CA VAL A 882 25.30 13.08 -41.40
C VAL A 882 25.80 14.29 -40.60
N LEU A 883 24.93 14.81 -39.72
CA LEU A 883 25.26 15.93 -38.85
C LEU A 883 25.86 15.44 -37.53
N LEU A 884 27.00 16.02 -37.15
CA LEU A 884 27.78 15.65 -35.97
C LEU A 884 27.89 16.83 -35.01
N LYS A 885 27.39 16.68 -33.77
CA LYS A 885 27.40 17.74 -32.75
C LYS A 885 28.41 17.48 -31.62
N ASP A 886 29.68 17.23 -31.97
CA ASP A 886 30.87 17.47 -31.13
C ASP A 886 32.15 17.18 -31.96
N GLN A 887 33.22 17.99 -31.85
CA GLN A 887 34.28 18.08 -32.86
C GLN A 887 35.69 18.10 -32.25
N GLY A 888 36.32 16.91 -32.19
CA GLY A 888 37.72 16.74 -31.81
C GLY A 888 38.46 15.56 -32.46
N ARG A 889 37.83 14.87 -33.43
CA ARG A 889 38.36 13.65 -34.08
C ARG A 889 38.75 13.94 -35.53
N GLN A 890 39.56 13.08 -36.17
CA GLN A 890 40.06 13.32 -37.54
C GLN A 890 39.44 12.43 -38.64
N GLN A 891 39.03 11.18 -38.35
CA GLN A 891 38.36 10.30 -39.33
C GLN A 891 37.29 9.43 -38.67
N LEU A 892 36.11 9.35 -39.31
CA LEU A 892 34.98 8.52 -38.85
C LEU A 892 34.58 7.51 -39.91
N GLN A 893 33.97 6.41 -39.49
CA GLN A 893 33.40 5.37 -40.34
C GLN A 893 31.89 5.39 -40.22
N ALA A 894 31.19 5.72 -41.32
CA ALA A 894 29.75 5.59 -41.44
C ALA A 894 29.41 4.22 -42.06
N THR A 895 28.58 3.44 -41.38
CA THR A 895 28.15 2.10 -41.83
C THR A 895 26.63 2.03 -41.84
N VAL A 896 26.07 1.57 -42.96
CA VAL A 896 24.61 1.44 -43.15
C VAL A 896 24.20 -0.03 -43.11
N TYR A 897 23.18 -0.33 -42.32
CA TYR A 897 22.60 -1.65 -42.13
C TYR A 897 21.13 -1.69 -42.55
N THR A 898 20.67 -2.84 -43.03
CA THR A 898 19.23 -3.13 -43.12
C THR A 898 18.64 -3.31 -41.71
N MET A 899 17.31 -3.31 -41.59
CA MET A 899 16.62 -3.57 -40.31
C MET A 899 16.88 -4.99 -39.74
N GLN A 900 17.40 -5.92 -40.55
CA GLN A 900 17.84 -7.25 -40.10
C GLN A 900 19.32 -7.29 -39.69
N GLY A 901 20.00 -6.13 -39.64
CA GLY A 901 21.40 -6.01 -39.22
C GLY A 901 22.43 -6.34 -40.31
N LYS A 902 22.03 -6.53 -41.57
CA LYS A 902 22.96 -6.78 -42.68
C LYS A 902 23.63 -5.48 -43.11
N GLN A 903 24.96 -5.41 -43.05
CA GLN A 903 25.71 -4.27 -43.59
C GLN A 903 25.54 -4.20 -45.11
N VAL A 904 25.11 -3.06 -45.62
CA VAL A 904 24.85 -2.80 -47.05
C VAL A 904 25.67 -1.66 -47.63
N HIS A 905 26.21 -0.78 -46.78
CA HIS A 905 27.11 0.29 -47.21
C HIS A 905 28.09 0.62 -46.09
N ARG A 906 29.30 1.07 -46.46
CA ARG A 906 30.31 1.55 -45.53
C ARG A 906 31.18 2.59 -46.22
N SER A 907 31.37 3.74 -45.59
CA SER A 907 32.26 4.80 -46.08
C SER A 907 33.01 5.45 -44.93
N LEU A 908 34.17 6.04 -45.22
CA LEU A 908 34.82 6.97 -44.33
C LEU A 908 34.25 8.38 -44.57
N ILE A 909 34.04 9.12 -43.50
CA ILE A 909 33.66 10.54 -43.54
C ILE A 909 34.65 11.35 -42.71
N ASN A 910 34.98 12.55 -43.17
CA ASN A 910 35.87 13.43 -42.44
C ASN A 910 35.11 14.03 -41.26
N ALA A 911 35.67 13.88 -40.06
CA ALA A 911 35.07 14.43 -38.85
C ALA A 911 34.94 15.95 -38.92
N ALA A 912 35.87 16.65 -39.59
CA ALA A 912 35.85 18.11 -39.73
C ALA A 912 34.62 18.63 -40.51
N ASP A 913 34.02 17.78 -41.33
CA ASP A 913 32.78 18.09 -42.03
C ASP A 913 31.64 17.89 -41.03
N LYS A 914 31.23 18.98 -40.37
CA LYS A 914 30.10 18.99 -39.41
C LYS A 914 28.80 18.44 -40.02
N ASP A 915 28.72 18.46 -41.35
CA ASP A 915 27.67 17.90 -42.19
C ASP A 915 28.34 17.15 -43.35
N ALA A 916 28.42 15.82 -43.24
CA ALA A 916 29.07 14.97 -44.23
C ALA A 916 28.05 14.27 -45.14
N ALA A 917 28.20 14.42 -46.46
CA ALA A 917 27.36 13.74 -47.44
C ALA A 917 27.81 12.29 -47.67
N LEU A 918 26.85 11.36 -47.65
CA LEU A 918 27.00 9.94 -47.92
C LEU A 918 26.10 9.53 -49.08
N ASN A 919 26.68 8.95 -50.13
CA ASN A 919 25.94 8.45 -51.28
C ASN A 919 25.23 7.11 -50.93
N VAL A 920 23.91 7.09 -51.09
CA VAL A 920 23.05 5.92 -50.83
C VAL A 920 22.23 5.52 -52.07
N SER A 921 22.58 6.03 -53.25
CA SER A 921 21.86 5.79 -54.51
C SER A 921 21.77 4.32 -54.90
N THR A 922 22.75 3.51 -54.50
CA THR A 922 22.80 2.06 -54.80
C THR A 922 21.95 1.21 -53.86
N LEU A 923 21.37 1.80 -52.80
CA LEU A 923 20.48 1.08 -51.88
C LEU A 923 19.08 0.95 -52.50
N TYR A 924 18.46 -0.22 -52.36
CA TYR A 924 17.05 -0.40 -52.72
C TYR A 924 16.15 0.41 -51.78
N SER A 925 14.95 0.78 -52.22
CA SER A 925 13.96 1.47 -51.38
C SER A 925 13.66 0.65 -50.11
N GLY A 926 13.68 1.29 -48.94
CA GLY A 926 13.58 0.60 -47.66
C GLY A 926 14.05 1.44 -46.47
N ILE A 927 13.99 0.87 -45.26
CA ILE A 927 14.42 1.52 -44.01
C ILE A 927 15.82 1.02 -43.64
N TYR A 928 16.72 1.95 -43.33
CA TYR A 928 18.11 1.65 -43.00
C TYR A 928 18.54 2.35 -41.71
N ILE A 929 19.48 1.73 -40.99
CA ILE A 929 20.17 2.32 -39.84
C ILE A 929 21.58 2.71 -40.28
N LEU A 930 21.98 3.95 -40.02
CA LEU A 930 23.32 4.46 -40.23
C LEU A 930 24.01 4.61 -38.87
N GLU A 931 25.10 3.89 -38.66
CA GLU A 931 25.99 4.02 -37.51
C GLU A 931 27.23 4.81 -37.88
N VAL A 932 27.69 5.71 -36.99
CA VAL A 932 28.98 6.40 -37.13
C VAL A 932 29.89 5.97 -36.00
N ARG A 933 31.07 5.49 -36.35
CA ARG A 933 32.12 5.07 -35.43
C ARG A 933 33.38 5.89 -35.64
N ASP A 934 34.20 6.01 -34.61
CA ASP A 934 35.57 6.48 -34.78
C ASP A 934 36.35 5.48 -35.63
N ALA A 935 37.05 5.95 -36.68
CA ALA A 935 37.66 5.05 -37.67
C ALA A 935 38.86 4.26 -37.10
N LEU A 936 39.48 4.72 -36.02
CA LEU A 936 40.66 4.09 -35.42
C LEU A 936 40.29 3.17 -34.25
N THR A 937 39.45 3.67 -33.35
CA THR A 937 39.05 2.96 -32.11
C THR A 937 37.81 2.08 -32.28
N LEU A 938 37.07 2.26 -33.38
CA LEU A 938 35.77 1.62 -33.66
C LEU A 938 34.67 1.94 -32.62
N GLU A 939 34.92 2.93 -31.74
CA GLU A 939 33.95 3.45 -30.77
C GLU A 939 32.69 3.94 -31.51
N LEU A 940 31.51 3.49 -31.09
CA LEU A 940 30.23 3.98 -31.63
C LEU A 940 29.96 5.39 -31.11
N LEU A 941 29.93 6.35 -32.02
CA LEU A 941 29.67 7.75 -31.70
C LEU A 941 28.16 8.04 -31.69
N GLY A 942 27.42 7.38 -32.58
CA GLY A 942 25.96 7.42 -32.58
C GLY A 942 25.39 6.72 -33.80
N SER A 943 24.05 6.63 -33.85
CA SER A 943 23.33 6.05 -34.97
C SER A 943 22.00 6.75 -35.19
N ASP A 944 21.56 6.83 -36.44
CA ASP A 944 20.24 7.33 -36.82
C ASP A 944 19.64 6.51 -37.96
N ARG A 945 18.34 6.64 -38.18
CA ARG A 945 17.58 5.87 -39.17
C ARG A 945 17.10 6.76 -40.31
N PHE A 946 17.22 6.26 -41.55
CA PHE A 946 16.64 6.93 -42.71
C PHE A 946 15.85 5.97 -43.62
N VAL A 947 14.90 6.53 -44.36
CA VAL A 947 14.09 5.82 -45.37
C VAL A 947 14.65 6.15 -46.74
N LYS A 948 15.11 5.16 -47.50
CA LYS A 948 15.46 5.29 -48.93
C LYS A 948 14.18 5.14 -49.76
N ARG A 949 13.89 6.13 -50.61
CA ARG A 949 12.83 6.04 -51.62
C ARG A 949 13.35 5.61 -52.96
#